data_AF-A0A2L0HRY2-F1
#
_entry.id   AF-A0A2L0HRY2-F1
#
_cell.length_a   1.000
_cell.length_b   1.000
_cell.length_c   1.000
_cell.angle_alpha   90.00
_cell.angle_beta   90.00
_cell.angle_gamma   90.00
#
_symmetry.space_group_name_H-M   'P 1'
#
loop_
_entity.id
_entity.type
_entity.pdbx_description
1 polymer ?
#
loop_
_entity_poly.entity_id
_entity_poly.type
_entity_poly.pdbx_seq_one_letter_code
_entity_poly.pdbx_strand_id
1 'polypeptide(L)'
;MGTYSNITIENDQFYSLEKHFEVACNRHPHLKLLESQWRFDQELISKALQNINTIFPHYSRHDASHSKQIIVNIERMLGDKIKFLSATDTWLLLESAYNHDIGMVITQKQIEDMNSQEFEEFVVSLKEDKDNELQSFAKRWLKEKAVLPKNAKAHSFFHNYIQLLAEWYRRKHPQNSANIVRNPLQEIGMDSPRNELLPSRLFRVVADICKAHGDNFDDVMKLPHAEAGMASEDCHPRYVACLIRMGDLLDVDDNRFCPVMMNMCGNNMPHLSHIHNEKHQSIRHLRIDSERVEVDSVCPNPDAYEVTHDWFSWLQQEYHNQTQSWDKIVPNKELGRLPTLTTPRVDIEEPYLILEKGKKPNFKINHDAVLGILRSTGLYTSKVDSIREILQNGVDATLQRIWLEDSKIVDEAESPLDESIQSLYRQYPIEVKFQQKKDDIWTLEITDHGTGIDFDTLKFMLEVGGSRKNKNKIKTIKAMPKWFRPSGMFGIGLQSAYLLNDKFSIITKSIINNETLKIKFNKNRGSVVIKKVNQNILSDYGTRFLIDMKIKDFPQRISLPFGEREISTKLNGYDFTKSGSNLRDYEVLSIKNSFINFFMESPIGSNLLSKKNNQESYYYDKETGILISKIRFGDFNYGNFNTFFRGQAFKDLNLYNDLSFCSSVIDFYGERADKFLTYNREKILNEAKGKARNKVKIAVRNYIQTKYEEILDDEKPYAVACFTGLYNFEKISDIMLSDLNNLKILSIN
;
A
#
# COMPACT_ATOMS: atom_id res chain seq x y z
N MET A 1 -3.96 -11.75 56.05
CA MET A 1 -2.84 -11.09 56.74
C MET A 1 -1.89 -12.18 57.21
N GLY A 2 -0.85 -12.46 56.42
CA GLY A 2 0.30 -13.28 56.81
C GLY A 2 1.52 -12.38 56.67
N THR A 3 2.30 -12.27 57.73
CA THR A 3 3.47 -11.40 57.85
C THR A 3 4.55 -11.78 56.86
N TYR A 4 4.88 -10.88 55.94
CA TYR A 4 6.09 -10.92 55.12
C TYR A 4 7.31 -10.92 56.06
N SER A 5 8.13 -11.96 56.01
CA SER A 5 9.42 -11.97 56.72
C SER A 5 10.34 -10.95 56.07
N ASN A 6 10.71 -9.93 56.85
CA ASN A 6 11.75 -8.97 56.49
C ASN A 6 13.07 -9.72 56.33
N ILE A 7 13.52 -9.90 55.08
CA ILE A 7 14.88 -10.30 54.77
C ILE A 7 15.73 -9.04 54.86
N THR A 8 16.52 -8.90 55.92
CA THR A 8 17.64 -7.96 56.00
C THR A 8 18.71 -8.40 55.02
N ILE A 9 18.89 -7.64 53.94
CA ILE A 9 20.00 -7.78 52.99
C ILE A 9 21.16 -6.96 53.55
N GLU A 10 22.36 -7.53 53.63
CA GLU A 10 23.58 -6.79 53.99
C GLU A 10 23.82 -5.68 52.94
N ASN A 11 23.93 -4.43 53.43
CA ASN A 11 23.77 -3.17 52.68
C ASN A 11 24.81 -2.84 51.57
N ASP A 12 25.65 -3.78 51.11
CA ASP A 12 26.76 -3.46 50.18
C ASP A 12 26.89 -4.40 48.95
N GLN A 13 25.96 -5.33 48.71
CA GLN A 13 25.95 -6.11 47.45
C GLN A 13 24.92 -5.60 46.46
N PHE A 14 25.37 -5.34 45.22
CA PHE A 14 24.52 -4.96 44.09
C PHE A 14 23.39 -6.00 43.90
N TYR A 15 22.13 -5.60 44.09
CA TYR A 15 20.98 -6.50 44.04
C TYR A 15 20.52 -6.70 42.59
N SER A 16 21.07 -7.71 41.91
CA SER A 16 20.74 -8.05 40.52
C SER A 16 19.46 -8.89 40.40
N LEU A 17 18.87 -8.94 39.19
CA LEU A 17 17.73 -9.81 38.86
C LEU A 17 18.08 -11.28 39.07
N GLU A 18 19.28 -11.71 38.66
CA GLU A 18 19.73 -13.10 38.89
C GLU A 18 19.88 -13.41 40.39
N LYS A 19 20.40 -12.47 41.19
CA LYS A 19 20.54 -12.68 42.64
C LYS A 19 19.18 -12.69 43.33
N HIS A 20 18.29 -11.79 42.92
CA HIS A 20 16.91 -11.80 43.37
C HIS A 20 16.22 -13.14 43.05
N PHE A 21 16.40 -13.65 41.83
CA PHE A 21 15.83 -14.92 41.39
C PHE A 21 16.29 -16.10 42.26
N GLU A 22 17.60 -16.20 42.52
CA GLU A 22 18.17 -17.23 43.41
C GLU A 22 17.53 -17.19 44.80
N VAL A 23 17.38 -15.98 45.37
CA VAL A 23 16.76 -15.79 46.69
C VAL A 23 15.26 -16.10 46.66
N ALA A 24 14.54 -15.68 45.62
CA ALA A 24 13.11 -15.91 45.47
C ALA A 24 12.80 -17.41 45.31
N CYS A 25 13.63 -18.15 44.56
CA CYS A 25 13.52 -19.59 44.39
C CYS A 25 13.72 -20.41 45.67
N ASN A 26 14.37 -19.84 46.71
CA ASN A 26 14.49 -20.48 48.02
C ASN A 26 13.16 -20.48 48.82
N ARG A 27 12.14 -19.74 48.38
CA ARG A 27 10.85 -19.64 49.10
C ARG A 27 9.99 -20.90 49.01
N HIS A 28 10.17 -21.71 47.96
CA HIS A 28 9.37 -22.92 47.77
C HIS A 28 10.11 -23.97 46.91
N PRO A 29 10.08 -25.28 47.24
CA PRO A 29 10.82 -26.32 46.51
C PRO A 29 10.54 -26.37 45.01
N HIS A 30 9.28 -26.19 44.58
CA HIS A 30 8.94 -26.17 43.15
C HIS A 30 9.55 -25.00 42.37
N LEU A 31 9.94 -23.90 43.03
CA LEU A 31 10.59 -22.77 42.36
C LEU A 31 12.05 -23.09 42.02
N LYS A 32 12.69 -24.03 42.73
CA LYS A 32 14.03 -24.53 42.38
C LYS A 32 14.09 -25.22 41.01
N LEU A 33 12.96 -25.72 40.53
CA LEU A 33 12.85 -26.26 39.17
C LEU A 33 13.03 -25.16 38.12
N LEU A 34 12.48 -23.96 38.35
CA LEU A 34 12.68 -22.79 37.48
C LEU A 34 14.16 -22.36 37.48
N GLU A 35 14.79 -22.32 38.66
CA GLU A 35 16.21 -22.00 38.77
C GLU A 35 17.08 -23.00 37.98
N SER A 36 16.78 -24.29 38.12
CA SER A 36 17.53 -25.34 37.42
C SER A 36 17.37 -25.20 35.90
N GLN A 37 16.13 -24.99 35.43
CA GLN A 37 15.85 -24.78 34.01
C GLN A 37 16.59 -23.57 33.45
N TRP A 38 16.50 -22.43 34.14
CA TRP A 38 17.18 -21.20 33.74
C TRP A 38 18.69 -21.40 33.59
N ARG A 39 19.33 -22.09 34.54
CA ARG A 39 20.78 -22.34 34.46
C ARG A 39 21.17 -23.20 33.25
N PHE A 40 20.36 -24.19 32.89
CA PHE A 40 20.56 -24.96 31.66
C PHE A 40 20.35 -24.10 30.42
N ASP A 41 19.25 -23.36 30.36
CA ASP A 41 18.86 -22.55 29.20
C ASP A 41 19.85 -21.40 28.98
N GLN A 42 20.31 -20.73 30.04
CA GLN A 42 21.34 -19.68 29.96
C GLN A 42 22.60 -20.18 29.23
N GLU A 43 23.09 -21.38 29.53
CA GLU A 43 24.28 -21.95 28.89
C GLU A 43 24.01 -22.43 27.46
N LEU A 44 22.89 -23.13 27.23
CA LEU A 44 22.54 -23.68 25.92
C LEU A 44 22.20 -22.57 24.91
N ILE A 45 21.36 -21.62 25.31
CA ILE A 45 20.95 -20.50 24.46
C ILE A 45 22.16 -19.60 24.17
N SER A 46 23.04 -19.34 25.14
CA SER A 46 24.28 -18.58 24.89
C SER A 46 25.10 -19.17 23.74
N LYS A 47 25.19 -20.51 23.67
CA LYS A 47 25.89 -21.21 22.57
C LYS A 47 25.13 -21.09 21.25
N ALA A 48 23.80 -21.17 21.29
CA ALA A 48 22.98 -20.99 20.09
C ALA A 48 23.14 -19.58 19.49
N LEU A 49 23.06 -18.53 20.33
CA LEU A 49 23.14 -17.13 19.91
C LEU A 49 24.47 -16.76 19.24
N GLN A 50 25.57 -17.46 19.54
CA GLN A 50 26.86 -17.25 18.84
C GLN A 50 26.76 -17.49 17.32
N ASN A 51 25.78 -18.30 16.86
CA ASN A 51 25.60 -18.64 15.46
C ASN A 51 24.87 -17.56 14.64
N ILE A 52 24.28 -16.55 15.30
CA ILE A 52 23.57 -15.44 14.62
C ILE A 52 24.50 -14.71 13.63
N ASN A 53 25.78 -14.59 13.97
CA ASN A 53 26.78 -13.92 13.15
C ASN A 53 27.00 -14.56 11.76
N THR A 54 26.52 -15.80 11.55
CA THR A 54 26.63 -16.49 10.26
C THR A 54 25.80 -15.81 9.16
N ILE A 55 24.60 -15.32 9.50
CA ILE A 55 23.67 -14.68 8.54
C ILE A 55 23.56 -13.17 8.80
N PHE A 56 23.87 -12.71 10.01
CA PHE A 56 23.77 -11.30 10.40
C PHE A 56 25.15 -10.64 10.68
N PRO A 57 26.22 -10.88 9.88
CA PRO A 57 27.56 -10.36 10.20
C PRO A 57 27.67 -8.84 10.10
N HIS A 58 26.75 -8.19 9.40
CA HIS A 58 26.69 -6.74 9.16
C HIS A 58 25.79 -6.00 10.17
N TYR A 59 25.18 -6.72 11.11
CA TYR A 59 24.36 -6.14 12.17
C TYR A 59 25.16 -6.00 13.47
N SER A 60 24.57 -5.32 14.46
CA SER A 60 25.09 -5.28 15.83
C SER A 60 25.17 -6.68 16.44
N ARG A 61 25.87 -6.80 17.58
CA ARG A 61 25.90 -8.05 18.36
C ARG A 61 24.49 -8.36 18.88
N HIS A 62 24.04 -9.60 18.66
CA HIS A 62 22.82 -10.17 19.25
C HIS A 62 23.16 -11.50 19.97
N ASP A 63 24.37 -11.58 20.53
CA ASP A 63 24.82 -12.72 21.32
C ASP A 63 24.42 -12.57 22.80
N ALA A 64 24.84 -13.49 23.66
CA ALA A 64 24.53 -13.45 25.09
C ALA A 64 24.97 -12.15 25.80
N SER A 65 25.92 -11.36 25.25
CA SER A 65 26.27 -10.06 25.82
C SER A 65 25.15 -9.04 25.68
N HIS A 66 24.39 -9.09 24.57
CA HIS A 66 23.22 -8.25 24.35
C HIS A 66 22.10 -8.58 25.35
N SER A 67 21.78 -9.86 25.53
CA SER A 67 20.77 -10.31 26.52
C SER A 67 21.12 -9.87 27.94
N LYS A 68 22.41 -9.90 28.31
CA LYS A 68 22.88 -9.38 29.62
C LYS A 68 22.69 -7.88 29.73
N GLN A 69 22.95 -7.12 28.66
CA GLN A 69 22.78 -5.67 28.68
C GLN A 69 21.31 -5.27 28.83
N ILE A 70 20.38 -6.00 28.21
CA ILE A 70 18.93 -5.84 28.42
C ILE A 70 18.58 -6.04 29.90
N ILE A 71 19.08 -7.13 30.51
CA ILE A 71 18.85 -7.41 31.94
C ILE A 71 19.36 -6.25 32.80
N VAL A 72 20.59 -5.76 32.54
CA VAL A 72 21.17 -4.62 33.26
C VAL A 72 20.33 -3.34 33.09
N ASN A 73 19.80 -3.09 31.89
CA ASN A 73 18.93 -1.93 31.65
C ASN A 73 17.63 -2.04 32.46
N ILE A 74 17.02 -3.23 32.51
CA ILE A 74 15.83 -3.50 33.32
C ILE A 74 16.14 -3.36 34.81
N GLU A 75 17.28 -3.88 35.28
CA GLU A 75 17.74 -3.74 36.66
C GLU A 75 17.86 -2.26 37.05
N ARG A 76 18.47 -1.44 36.20
CA ARG A 76 18.60 0.00 36.40
C ARG A 76 17.24 0.70 36.45
N MET A 77 16.31 0.35 35.56
CA MET A 77 14.96 0.93 35.52
C MET A 77 14.12 0.57 36.75
N LEU A 78 14.31 -0.64 37.30
CA LEU A 78 13.56 -1.08 38.48
C LEU A 78 14.22 -0.61 39.78
N GLY A 79 15.55 -0.60 39.86
CA GLY A 79 16.28 -0.34 41.10
C GLY A 79 15.82 -1.28 42.22
N ASP A 80 15.57 -0.74 43.41
CA ASP A 80 15.09 -1.52 44.57
C ASP A 80 13.74 -2.21 44.36
N LYS A 81 12.98 -1.83 43.31
CA LYS A 81 11.68 -2.43 43.01
C LYS A 81 11.79 -3.89 42.54
N ILE A 82 12.99 -4.34 42.15
CA ILE A 82 13.27 -5.75 41.80
C ILE A 82 12.77 -6.70 42.89
N LYS A 83 12.88 -6.32 44.18
CA LYS A 83 12.48 -7.16 45.31
C LYS A 83 10.99 -7.53 45.33
N PHE A 84 10.16 -6.80 44.60
CA PHE A 84 8.71 -7.03 44.50
C PHE A 84 8.32 -7.98 43.35
N LEU A 85 9.29 -8.45 42.56
CA LEU A 85 9.02 -9.48 41.54
C LEU A 85 8.82 -10.85 42.20
N SER A 86 7.97 -11.67 41.58
CA SER A 86 7.86 -13.08 41.94
C SER A 86 9.03 -13.87 41.35
N ALA A 87 9.28 -15.09 41.84
CA ALA A 87 10.27 -15.95 41.22
C ALA A 87 9.88 -16.28 39.77
N THR A 88 8.59 -16.48 39.51
CA THR A 88 8.05 -16.78 38.18
C THR A 88 8.20 -15.58 37.23
N ASP A 89 7.90 -14.35 37.66
CA ASP A 89 8.09 -13.14 36.84
C ASP A 89 9.56 -12.90 36.52
N THR A 90 10.44 -13.15 37.49
CA THR A 90 11.89 -13.01 37.31
C THR A 90 12.42 -14.07 36.33
N TRP A 91 11.93 -15.31 36.43
CA TRP A 91 12.25 -16.36 35.47
C TRP A 91 11.80 -15.98 34.05
N LEU A 92 10.57 -15.46 33.88
CA LEU A 92 10.08 -14.99 32.59
C LEU A 92 10.97 -13.87 32.01
N LEU A 93 11.39 -12.90 32.82
CA LEU A 93 12.30 -11.83 32.38
C LEU A 93 13.64 -12.38 31.87
N LEU A 94 14.26 -13.27 32.66
CA LEU A 94 15.56 -13.86 32.32
C LEU A 94 15.48 -14.72 31.05
N GLU A 95 14.50 -15.63 30.99
CA GLU A 95 14.26 -16.47 29.81
C GLU A 95 13.95 -15.64 28.56
N SER A 96 13.06 -14.65 28.67
CA SER A 96 12.70 -13.81 27.53
C SER A 96 13.87 -12.94 27.05
N ALA A 97 14.72 -12.42 27.94
CA ALA A 97 15.90 -11.65 27.53
C ALA A 97 16.88 -12.46 26.67
N TYR A 98 17.08 -13.74 27.00
CA TYR A 98 17.93 -14.65 26.23
C TYR A 98 17.26 -15.19 24.97
N ASN A 99 15.94 -15.37 24.99
CA ASN A 99 15.22 -15.95 23.86
C ASN A 99 14.63 -14.94 22.87
N HIS A 100 14.54 -13.64 23.17
CA HIS A 100 13.81 -12.70 22.30
C HIS A 100 14.37 -12.66 20.86
N ASP A 101 15.70 -12.77 20.71
CA ASP A 101 16.40 -12.80 19.42
C ASP A 101 16.78 -14.20 18.94
N ILE A 102 16.46 -15.28 19.67
CA ILE A 102 16.89 -16.63 19.28
C ILE A 102 16.37 -17.05 17.89
N GLY A 103 15.27 -16.44 17.44
CA GLY A 103 14.72 -16.54 16.09
C GLY A 103 15.62 -16.03 14.96
N MET A 104 16.74 -15.40 15.28
CA MET A 104 17.82 -15.06 14.35
C MET A 104 18.79 -16.23 14.12
N VAL A 105 18.68 -17.34 14.87
CA VAL A 105 19.37 -18.59 14.56
C VAL A 105 18.58 -19.31 13.46
N ILE A 106 19.05 -19.22 12.22
CA ILE A 106 18.34 -19.75 11.04
C ILE A 106 18.88 -21.12 10.67
N THR A 107 17.98 -22.10 10.56
CA THR A 107 18.32 -23.46 10.13
C THR A 107 18.17 -23.66 8.62
N GLN A 108 18.77 -24.73 8.11
CA GLN A 108 18.63 -25.11 6.71
C GLN A 108 17.15 -25.33 6.30
N LYS A 109 16.34 -25.91 7.20
CA LYS A 109 14.90 -26.10 6.98
C LYS A 109 14.20 -24.76 6.74
N GLN A 110 14.55 -23.72 7.48
CA GLN A 110 13.97 -22.39 7.30
C GLN A 110 14.44 -21.72 6.00
N ILE A 111 15.66 -22.01 5.52
CA ILE A 111 16.17 -21.50 4.24
C ILE A 111 15.30 -21.95 3.05
N GLU A 112 14.61 -23.10 3.16
CA GLU A 112 13.69 -23.57 2.14
C GLU A 112 12.48 -22.64 1.93
N ASP A 113 12.13 -21.78 2.91
CA ASP A 113 11.08 -20.76 2.79
C ASP A 113 11.33 -19.78 1.64
N MET A 114 12.56 -19.66 1.14
CA MET A 114 12.89 -18.85 -0.03
C MET A 114 12.19 -19.33 -1.31
N ASN A 115 11.69 -20.57 -1.33
CA ASN A 115 10.89 -21.10 -2.44
C ASN A 115 9.41 -20.73 -2.33
N SER A 116 9.00 -20.04 -1.27
CA SER A 116 7.61 -19.63 -1.06
C SER A 116 7.21 -18.41 -1.91
N GLN A 117 5.91 -18.29 -2.18
CA GLN A 117 5.33 -17.12 -2.82
C GLN A 117 5.57 -15.83 -2.00
N GLU A 118 5.58 -15.94 -0.67
CA GLU A 118 5.82 -14.81 0.23
C GLU A 118 7.22 -14.21 0.04
N PHE A 119 8.23 -15.08 -0.13
CA PHE A 119 9.59 -14.62 -0.41
C PHE A 119 9.68 -13.94 -1.78
N GLU A 120 9.02 -14.49 -2.81
CA GLU A 120 8.97 -13.84 -4.13
C GLU A 120 8.31 -12.45 -4.05
N GLU A 121 7.18 -12.33 -3.34
CA GLU A 121 6.50 -11.05 -3.09
C GLU A 121 7.43 -10.05 -2.36
N PHE A 122 8.22 -10.53 -1.40
CA PHE A 122 9.24 -9.73 -0.71
C PHE A 122 10.32 -9.22 -1.67
N VAL A 123 10.90 -10.07 -2.52
CA VAL A 123 11.91 -9.62 -3.49
C VAL A 123 11.32 -8.65 -4.51
N VAL A 124 10.06 -8.84 -4.92
CA VAL A 124 9.34 -7.87 -5.77
C VAL A 124 9.22 -6.52 -5.08
N SER A 125 8.94 -6.49 -3.77
CA SER A 125 8.86 -5.24 -3.01
C SER A 125 10.21 -4.49 -2.99
N LEU A 126 11.33 -5.20 -2.82
CA LEU A 126 12.68 -4.61 -2.88
C LEU A 126 13.02 -4.07 -4.27
N LYS A 127 12.53 -4.71 -5.34
CA LYS A 127 12.69 -4.23 -6.72
C LYS A 127 11.90 -2.96 -6.99
N GLU A 128 10.71 -2.81 -6.40
CA GLU A 128 9.84 -1.65 -6.59
C GLU A 128 10.32 -0.43 -5.80
N ASP A 129 11.02 -0.64 -4.67
CA ASP A 129 11.70 0.39 -3.91
C ASP A 129 12.94 0.91 -4.66
N LYS A 130 12.99 2.23 -4.93
CA LYS A 130 14.08 2.83 -5.71
C LYS A 130 15.31 3.17 -4.88
N ASP A 131 15.10 3.36 -3.58
CA ASP A 131 16.13 3.85 -2.68
C ASP A 131 16.75 2.69 -1.88
N ASN A 132 16.21 1.47 -2.05
CA ASN A 132 16.74 0.27 -1.41
C ASN A 132 18.05 -0.21 -2.03
N GLU A 133 19.07 -0.45 -1.20
CA GLU A 133 20.39 -0.94 -1.60
C GLU A 133 20.33 -2.27 -2.38
N LEU A 134 19.38 -3.16 -2.02
CA LEU A 134 19.20 -4.46 -2.66
C LEU A 134 18.40 -4.40 -3.95
N GLN A 135 17.89 -3.24 -4.40
CA GLN A 135 17.02 -3.15 -5.58
C GLN A 135 17.67 -3.78 -6.82
N SER A 136 18.94 -3.46 -7.07
CA SER A 136 19.68 -3.99 -8.21
C SER A 136 19.85 -5.51 -8.14
N PHE A 137 20.05 -6.04 -6.92
CA PHE A 137 20.15 -7.47 -6.66
C PHE A 137 18.80 -8.16 -6.80
N ALA A 138 17.72 -7.58 -6.27
CA ALA A 138 16.35 -8.08 -6.40
C ALA A 138 15.90 -8.19 -7.86
N LYS A 139 16.25 -7.21 -8.71
CA LYS A 139 16.00 -7.27 -10.16
C LYS A 139 16.69 -8.47 -10.81
N ARG A 140 17.95 -8.74 -10.44
CA ARG A 140 18.72 -9.88 -10.94
C ARG A 140 18.16 -11.19 -10.40
N TRP A 141 17.87 -11.26 -9.11
CA TRP A 141 17.28 -12.42 -8.44
C TRP A 141 16.01 -12.89 -9.15
N LEU A 142 15.06 -11.99 -9.43
CA LEU A 142 13.79 -12.34 -10.10
C LEU A 142 13.98 -12.79 -11.56
N LYS A 143 15.00 -12.29 -12.25
CA LYS A 143 15.25 -12.63 -13.66
C LYS A 143 16.01 -13.95 -13.80
N GLU A 144 16.99 -14.17 -12.93
CA GLU A 144 18.04 -15.19 -13.09
C GLU A 144 18.04 -16.24 -11.96
N LYS A 145 17.12 -16.13 -10.99
CA LYS A 145 16.98 -17.04 -9.83
C LYS A 145 18.30 -17.43 -9.18
N ALA A 146 19.09 -16.43 -8.80
CA ALA A 146 20.35 -16.63 -8.08
C ALA A 146 21.50 -17.28 -8.89
N VAL A 147 21.42 -17.32 -10.23
CA VAL A 147 22.55 -17.77 -11.05
C VAL A 147 23.67 -16.72 -11.00
N LEU A 148 24.85 -17.12 -10.53
CA LEU A 148 26.05 -16.28 -10.59
C LEU A 148 26.46 -16.10 -12.06
N PRO A 149 26.49 -14.87 -12.60
CA PRO A 149 26.86 -14.66 -14.00
C PRO A 149 28.30 -15.11 -14.29
N LYS A 150 28.54 -15.62 -15.50
CA LYS A 150 29.89 -16.01 -15.94
C LYS A 150 30.82 -14.79 -15.86
N ASN A 151 31.95 -14.93 -15.16
CA ASN A 151 32.93 -13.87 -14.85
C ASN A 151 32.50 -12.82 -13.79
N ALA A 152 31.37 -13.00 -13.10
CA ALA A 152 31.01 -12.12 -11.99
C ALA A 152 31.88 -12.38 -10.75
N LYS A 153 32.12 -11.31 -9.97
CA LYS A 153 32.80 -11.38 -8.68
C LYS A 153 31.94 -12.16 -7.67
N ALA A 154 32.27 -13.43 -7.44
CA ALA A 154 31.51 -14.33 -6.55
C ALA A 154 31.25 -13.73 -5.15
N HIS A 155 32.24 -13.05 -4.55
CA HIS A 155 32.11 -12.43 -3.24
C HIS A 155 30.97 -11.40 -3.15
N SER A 156 30.78 -10.58 -4.19
CA SER A 156 29.74 -9.55 -4.22
C SER A 156 28.35 -10.18 -4.27
N PHE A 157 28.22 -11.30 -4.97
CA PHE A 157 26.97 -12.06 -5.01
C PHE A 157 26.63 -12.64 -3.64
N PHE A 158 27.59 -13.33 -2.99
CA PHE A 158 27.38 -13.89 -1.66
C PHE A 158 27.04 -12.83 -0.62
N HIS A 159 27.67 -11.65 -0.69
CA HIS A 159 27.35 -10.55 0.20
C HIS A 159 25.88 -10.10 0.08
N ASN A 160 25.43 -9.78 -1.14
CA ASN A 160 24.04 -9.37 -1.39
C ASN A 160 23.04 -10.49 -1.06
N TYR A 161 23.45 -11.74 -1.26
CA TYR A 161 22.66 -12.91 -0.88
C TYR A 161 22.46 -12.98 0.64
N ILE A 162 23.53 -12.86 1.43
CA ILE A 162 23.46 -12.87 2.90
C ILE A 162 22.64 -11.68 3.41
N GLN A 163 22.82 -10.48 2.83
CA GLN A 163 22.02 -9.31 3.18
C GLN A 163 20.52 -9.53 2.87
N LEU A 164 20.19 -10.15 1.73
CA LEU A 164 18.81 -10.52 1.40
C LEU A 164 18.21 -11.52 2.41
N LEU A 165 18.98 -12.52 2.85
CA LEU A 165 18.55 -13.45 3.90
C LEU A 165 18.33 -12.74 5.23
N ALA A 166 19.29 -11.89 5.63
CA ALA A 166 19.21 -11.16 6.88
C ALA A 166 17.95 -10.27 6.92
N GLU A 167 17.66 -9.51 5.87
CA GLU A 167 16.44 -8.70 5.76
C GLU A 167 15.16 -9.53 5.83
N TRP A 168 15.15 -10.71 5.19
CA TRP A 168 14.01 -11.61 5.20
C TRP A 168 13.75 -12.19 6.59
N TYR A 169 14.77 -12.78 7.20
CA TYR A 169 14.63 -13.46 8.49
C TYR A 169 14.54 -12.49 9.67
N ARG A 170 15.12 -11.29 9.58
CA ARG A 170 14.90 -10.21 10.55
C ARG A 170 13.43 -9.84 10.67
N ARG A 171 12.61 -9.95 9.60
CA ARG A 171 11.17 -9.68 9.70
C ARG A 171 10.40 -10.80 10.40
N LYS A 172 10.93 -12.01 10.37
CA LYS A 172 10.31 -13.22 10.93
C LYS A 172 10.83 -13.57 12.32
N HIS A 173 11.95 -12.98 12.76
CA HIS A 173 12.64 -13.40 13.98
C HIS A 173 11.75 -13.38 15.24
N PRO A 174 10.83 -12.44 15.50
CA PRO A 174 10.02 -12.50 16.71
C PRO A 174 9.10 -13.73 16.73
N GLN A 175 8.53 -14.07 15.57
CA GLN A 175 7.72 -15.27 15.42
C GLN A 175 8.57 -16.55 15.47
N ASN A 176 9.77 -16.53 14.89
CA ASN A 176 10.71 -17.65 14.96
C ASN A 176 11.17 -17.88 16.40
N SER A 177 11.48 -16.83 17.16
CA SER A 177 11.83 -16.92 18.58
C SER A 177 10.73 -17.62 19.35
N ALA A 178 9.47 -17.23 19.13
CA ALA A 178 8.33 -17.90 19.75
C ALA A 178 8.21 -19.39 19.35
N ASN A 179 8.50 -19.75 18.09
CA ASN A 179 8.48 -21.15 17.65
C ASN A 179 9.59 -21.97 18.31
N ILE A 180 10.81 -21.42 18.33
CA ILE A 180 11.99 -22.05 18.96
C ILE A 180 11.76 -22.24 20.46
N VAL A 181 11.25 -21.22 21.16
CA VAL A 181 10.93 -21.34 22.58
C VAL A 181 9.89 -22.44 22.81
N ARG A 182 8.91 -22.65 21.91
CA ARG A 182 7.94 -23.73 22.09
C ARG A 182 8.56 -25.11 21.85
N ASN A 183 9.41 -25.27 20.84
CA ASN A 183 9.96 -26.56 20.43
C ASN A 183 11.46 -26.48 20.03
N PRO A 184 12.39 -26.23 20.97
CA PRO A 184 13.78 -25.89 20.66
C PRO A 184 14.54 -27.01 19.93
N LEU A 185 14.25 -28.27 20.29
CA LEU A 185 14.86 -29.44 19.65
C LEU A 185 14.42 -29.59 18.17
N GLN A 186 13.14 -29.38 17.87
CA GLN A 186 12.63 -29.55 16.50
C GLN A 186 13.00 -28.37 15.59
N GLU A 187 13.07 -27.16 16.15
CA GLU A 187 13.34 -25.95 15.37
C GLU A 187 14.84 -25.74 15.10
N ILE A 188 15.69 -25.90 16.12
CA ILE A 188 17.14 -25.62 16.02
C ILE A 188 18.05 -26.76 16.53
N GLY A 189 17.48 -27.90 16.95
CA GLY A 189 18.29 -29.01 17.48
C GLY A 189 18.83 -28.77 18.90
N MET A 190 18.30 -27.78 19.63
CA MET A 190 18.73 -27.47 21.00
C MET A 190 17.97 -28.32 22.01
N ASP A 191 18.67 -29.23 22.68
CA ASP A 191 18.10 -30.10 23.72
C ASP A 191 18.01 -29.38 25.08
N SER A 192 17.10 -28.40 25.14
CA SER A 192 16.68 -27.74 26.38
C SER A 192 15.64 -28.63 27.10
N PRO A 193 15.81 -28.97 28.39
CA PRO A 193 14.90 -29.87 29.10
C PRO A 193 13.49 -29.30 29.27
N ARG A 194 12.56 -29.64 28.37
CA ARG A 194 11.13 -29.29 28.50
C ARG A 194 10.31 -30.49 28.97
N ASN A 195 10.56 -30.92 30.20
CA ASN A 195 9.95 -32.12 30.78
C ASN A 195 8.71 -31.80 31.65
N GLU A 196 8.03 -32.84 32.14
CA GLU A 196 6.79 -32.75 32.92
C GLU A 196 6.96 -32.01 34.27
N LEU A 197 8.20 -31.73 34.71
CA LEU A 197 8.46 -31.03 35.97
C LEU A 197 8.10 -29.54 35.88
N LEU A 198 8.11 -28.95 34.68
CA LEU A 198 7.70 -27.56 34.45
C LEU A 198 6.46 -27.50 33.56
N PRO A 199 5.43 -26.72 33.95
CA PRO A 199 4.23 -26.57 33.14
C PRO A 199 4.55 -26.01 31.74
N SER A 200 4.18 -26.75 30.69
CA SER A 200 4.39 -26.34 29.30
C SER A 200 3.78 -24.97 28.95
N ARG A 201 2.75 -24.55 29.68
CA ARG A 201 2.13 -23.22 29.57
C ARG A 201 3.10 -22.08 29.88
N LEU A 202 4.06 -22.24 30.79
CA LEU A 202 5.03 -21.18 31.11
C LEU A 202 5.96 -20.90 29.93
N PHE A 203 6.35 -21.93 29.19
CA PHE A 203 7.12 -21.76 27.96
C PHE A 203 6.30 -21.14 26.82
N ARG A 204 4.97 -21.38 26.79
CA ARG A 204 4.09 -20.65 25.87
C ARG A 204 4.04 -19.16 26.21
N VAL A 205 4.00 -18.82 27.50
CA VAL A 205 4.09 -17.43 27.97
C VAL A 205 5.43 -16.80 27.55
N VAL A 206 6.57 -17.46 27.76
CA VAL A 206 7.88 -16.97 27.28
C VAL A 206 7.85 -16.76 25.76
N ALA A 207 7.30 -17.71 25.01
CA ALA A 207 7.19 -17.61 23.55
C ALA A 207 6.33 -16.42 23.11
N ASP A 208 5.21 -16.16 23.80
CA ASP A 208 4.31 -15.05 23.50
C ASP A 208 4.96 -13.70 23.85
N ILE A 209 5.74 -13.63 24.93
CA ILE A 209 6.57 -12.47 25.28
C ILE A 209 7.64 -12.23 24.22
N CYS A 210 8.37 -13.28 23.82
CA CYS A 210 9.39 -13.19 22.77
C CYS A 210 8.78 -12.84 21.41
N LYS A 211 7.52 -13.16 21.12
CA LYS A 211 6.86 -12.64 19.91
C LYS A 211 6.55 -11.15 20.05
N ALA A 212 5.99 -10.79 21.21
CA ALA A 212 5.48 -9.46 21.48
C ALA A 212 6.55 -8.35 21.45
N HIS A 213 7.85 -8.68 21.54
CA HIS A 213 8.90 -7.66 21.40
C HIS A 213 8.94 -7.02 19.99
N GLY A 214 8.53 -7.77 18.95
CA GLY A 214 8.43 -7.27 17.58
C GLY A 214 7.03 -6.83 17.15
N ASP A 215 6.00 -7.07 17.98
CA ASP A 215 4.62 -6.69 17.68
C ASP A 215 4.36 -5.20 17.94
N ASN A 216 3.26 -4.66 17.40
CA ASN A 216 2.82 -3.31 17.76
C ASN A 216 2.24 -3.29 19.18
N PHE A 217 2.15 -2.09 19.78
CA PHE A 217 1.72 -1.95 21.16
C PHE A 217 0.31 -2.48 21.44
N ASP A 218 -0.64 -2.32 20.51
CA ASP A 218 -2.01 -2.82 20.67
C ASP A 218 -2.06 -4.35 20.76
N ASP A 219 -1.18 -5.04 20.03
CA ASP A 219 -1.03 -6.49 20.10
C ASP A 219 -0.38 -6.94 21.43
N VAL A 220 0.62 -6.20 21.93
CA VAL A 220 1.21 -6.45 23.28
C VAL A 220 0.14 -6.39 24.37
N MET A 221 -0.80 -5.44 24.27
CA MET A 221 -1.88 -5.28 25.24
C MET A 221 -2.90 -6.44 25.24
N LYS A 222 -2.87 -7.33 24.23
CA LYS A 222 -3.68 -8.55 24.21
C LYS A 222 -3.09 -9.66 25.09
N LEU A 223 -1.82 -9.57 25.47
CA LEU A 223 -1.22 -10.52 26.41
C LEU A 223 -1.98 -10.48 27.75
N PRO A 224 -2.12 -11.63 28.43
CA PRO A 224 -2.72 -11.70 29.76
C PRO A 224 -2.05 -10.73 30.73
N HIS A 225 -2.86 -10.03 31.54
CA HIS A 225 -2.35 -9.17 32.61
C HIS A 225 -1.73 -10.02 33.73
N ALA A 226 -2.40 -11.11 34.11
CA ALA A 226 -1.91 -12.10 35.06
C ALA A 226 -2.33 -13.52 34.64
N GLU A 227 -1.49 -14.50 34.93
CA GLU A 227 -1.77 -15.94 34.86
C GLU A 227 -1.23 -16.62 36.13
N ALA A 228 -1.68 -17.84 36.42
CA ALA A 228 -1.07 -18.62 37.50
C ALA A 228 0.43 -18.81 37.20
N GLY A 229 1.31 -18.62 38.16
CA GLY A 229 2.75 -18.87 38.06
C GLY A 229 3.11 -20.29 38.51
N MET A 230 4.36 -20.49 38.93
CA MET A 230 4.78 -21.73 39.57
C MET A 230 4.51 -21.69 41.08
N ALA A 231 4.26 -22.85 41.69
CA ALA A 231 3.84 -22.97 43.09
C ALA A 231 2.54 -22.19 43.38
N SER A 232 2.59 -21.16 44.23
CA SER A 232 1.44 -20.31 44.59
C SER A 232 1.57 -18.87 44.09
N GLU A 233 2.56 -18.61 43.21
CA GLU A 233 2.77 -17.30 42.61
C GLU A 233 1.86 -17.11 41.40
N ASP A 234 1.59 -15.86 41.04
CA ASP A 234 1.11 -15.46 39.73
C ASP A 234 2.29 -15.00 38.86
N CYS A 235 2.08 -14.97 37.54
CA CYS A 235 3.00 -14.36 36.58
C CYS A 235 2.29 -13.36 35.68
N HIS A 236 3.04 -12.40 35.15
CA HIS A 236 2.50 -11.20 34.50
C HIS A 236 3.10 -10.98 33.10
N PRO A 237 2.64 -11.75 32.08
CA PRO A 237 3.23 -11.74 30.74
C PRO A 237 3.32 -10.35 30.11
N ARG A 238 2.25 -9.55 30.23
CA ARG A 238 2.19 -8.19 29.68
C ARG A 238 3.24 -7.27 30.29
N TYR A 239 3.45 -7.37 31.61
CA TYR A 239 4.44 -6.56 32.32
C TYR A 239 5.86 -6.92 31.87
N VAL A 240 6.17 -8.21 31.81
CA VAL A 240 7.47 -8.72 31.35
C VAL A 240 7.74 -8.28 29.91
N ALA A 241 6.77 -8.42 29.00
CA ALA A 241 6.92 -7.97 27.62
C ALA A 241 7.23 -6.48 27.49
N CYS A 242 6.57 -5.63 28.29
CA CYS A 242 6.84 -4.18 28.30
C CYS A 242 8.26 -3.87 28.79
N LEU A 243 8.76 -4.58 29.81
CA LEU A 243 10.11 -4.42 30.31
C LEU A 243 11.17 -4.89 29.31
N ILE A 244 10.96 -6.02 28.64
CA ILE A 244 11.87 -6.51 27.58
C ILE A 244 11.98 -5.50 26.44
N ARG A 245 10.83 -4.97 25.97
CA ARG A 245 10.78 -3.94 24.92
C ARG A 245 11.53 -2.67 25.30
N MET A 246 11.36 -2.19 26.53
CA MET A 246 12.12 -1.03 27.02
C MET A 246 13.60 -1.36 27.17
N GLY A 247 13.95 -2.53 27.69
CA GLY A 247 15.34 -2.97 27.89
C GLY A 247 16.14 -3.05 26.60
N ASP A 248 15.55 -3.58 25.52
CA ASP A 248 16.17 -3.63 24.19
C ASP A 248 16.28 -2.24 23.54
N LEU A 249 15.22 -1.40 23.61
CA LEU A 249 15.28 -0.04 23.07
C LEU A 249 16.32 0.85 23.75
N LEU A 250 16.61 0.57 25.03
CA LEU A 250 17.62 1.28 25.82
C LEU A 250 19.03 0.69 25.67
N ASP A 251 19.20 -0.40 24.92
CA ASP A 251 20.52 -0.89 24.53
C ASP A 251 21.11 -0.02 23.40
N VAL A 252 21.42 1.23 23.75
CA VAL A 252 21.93 2.25 22.84
C VAL A 252 23.44 2.45 22.93
N ASP A 253 24.13 1.70 23.78
CA ASP A 253 25.54 1.94 24.10
C ASP A 253 26.47 1.72 22.89
N ASP A 254 27.65 2.34 22.93
CA ASP A 254 28.59 2.42 21.79
C ASP A 254 29.25 1.07 21.45
N ASN A 255 29.25 0.14 22.40
CA ASN A 255 29.87 -1.17 22.27
C ASN A 255 28.96 -2.19 21.55
N ARG A 256 27.75 -1.82 21.09
CA ARG A 256 26.81 -2.76 20.43
C ARG A 256 27.38 -3.38 19.13
N PHE A 257 28.38 -2.74 18.50
CA PHE A 257 29.07 -3.24 17.31
C PHE A 257 30.44 -3.83 17.64
N CYS A 258 30.77 -4.99 17.05
CA CYS A 258 32.09 -5.61 17.20
C CYS A 258 33.00 -5.21 16.03
N PRO A 259 34.13 -4.51 16.26
CA PRO A 259 35.06 -4.11 15.20
C PRO A 259 35.57 -5.29 14.35
N VAL A 260 35.70 -6.47 14.95
CA VAL A 260 36.10 -7.70 14.22
C VAL A 260 35.00 -8.11 13.25
N MET A 261 33.73 -8.19 13.68
CA MET A 261 32.59 -8.51 12.80
C MET A 261 32.46 -7.49 11.67
N MET A 262 32.66 -6.21 11.99
CA MET A 262 32.67 -5.14 11.00
C MET A 262 33.75 -5.36 9.94
N ASN A 263 34.98 -5.69 10.36
CA ASN A 263 36.08 -5.99 9.45
C ASN A 263 35.89 -7.28 8.65
N MET A 264 35.13 -8.26 9.15
CA MET A 264 34.76 -9.46 8.38
C MET A 264 33.87 -9.12 7.17
N CYS A 265 33.06 -8.05 7.27
CA CYS A 265 32.30 -7.52 6.13
C CYS A 265 33.18 -6.69 5.17
N GLY A 266 34.28 -6.13 5.68
CA GLY A 266 35.24 -5.33 4.92
C GLY A 266 34.61 -4.13 4.22
N ASN A 267 35.13 -3.78 3.04
CA ASN A 267 34.67 -2.64 2.24
C ASN A 267 33.26 -2.80 1.64
N ASN A 268 32.61 -3.95 1.87
CA ASN A 268 31.28 -4.24 1.34
C ASN A 268 30.18 -4.09 2.40
N MET A 269 30.47 -3.54 3.59
CA MET A 269 29.43 -3.35 4.59
C MET A 269 28.31 -2.44 4.05
N PRO A 270 27.04 -2.81 4.26
CA PRO A 270 25.90 -1.99 3.86
C PRO A 270 26.00 -0.56 4.41
N HIS A 271 25.58 0.43 3.62
CA HIS A 271 25.64 1.83 4.06
C HIS A 271 24.79 2.04 5.31
N LEU A 272 23.61 1.42 5.36
CA LEU A 272 22.77 1.40 6.56
C LEU A 272 23.50 0.86 7.80
N SER A 273 24.26 -0.23 7.69
CA SER A 273 25.04 -0.79 8.80
C SER A 273 26.11 0.19 9.32
N HIS A 274 26.76 0.93 8.42
CA HIS A 274 27.69 2.00 8.81
C HIS A 274 26.98 3.10 9.59
N ILE A 275 25.83 3.58 9.10
CA ILE A 275 25.03 4.61 9.78
C ILE A 275 24.57 4.12 11.16
N HIS A 276 24.14 2.86 11.28
CA HIS A 276 23.77 2.28 12.58
C HIS A 276 24.95 2.25 13.55
N ASN A 277 26.17 1.95 13.10
CA ASN A 277 27.35 2.03 13.94
C ASN A 277 27.65 3.48 14.37
N GLU A 278 27.59 4.44 13.44
CA GLU A 278 27.77 5.87 13.74
C GLU A 278 26.71 6.39 14.73
N LYS A 279 25.46 5.93 14.63
CA LYS A 279 24.38 6.20 15.60
C LYS A 279 24.81 5.82 17.02
N HIS A 280 25.32 4.62 17.23
CA HIS A 280 25.78 4.18 18.56
C HIS A 280 27.01 4.96 19.04
N GLN A 281 27.97 5.20 18.16
CA GLN A 281 29.15 6.04 18.45
C GLN A 281 28.80 7.51 18.72
N SER A 282 27.62 7.97 18.30
CA SER A 282 27.15 9.34 18.50
C SER A 282 26.57 9.60 19.89
N ILE A 283 26.29 8.57 20.69
CA ILE A 283 25.80 8.76 22.06
C ILE A 283 26.87 9.49 22.89
N ARG A 284 26.45 10.52 23.64
CA ARG A 284 27.33 11.34 24.51
C ARG A 284 26.91 11.27 25.98
N HIS A 285 25.62 11.06 26.23
CA HIS A 285 25.07 10.90 27.58
C HIS A 285 24.02 9.79 27.56
N LEU A 286 24.13 8.86 28.50
CA LEU A 286 23.13 7.84 28.76
C LEU A 286 23.00 7.64 30.26
N ARG A 287 21.82 7.93 30.78
CA ARG A 287 21.45 7.67 32.17
C ARG A 287 20.17 6.86 32.19
N ILE A 288 20.22 5.71 32.86
CA ILE A 288 19.08 4.84 33.10
C ILE A 288 19.09 4.55 34.60
N ASP A 289 18.06 4.99 35.31
CA ASP A 289 17.82 4.63 36.70
C ASP A 289 16.32 4.56 37.00
N SER A 290 15.97 4.24 38.26
CA SER A 290 14.57 4.02 38.65
C SER A 290 13.70 5.28 38.68
N GLU A 291 14.30 6.46 38.54
CA GLU A 291 13.63 7.75 38.51
C GLU A 291 13.53 8.31 37.10
N ARG A 292 14.60 8.24 36.31
CA ARG A 292 14.71 8.89 34.99
C ARG A 292 15.50 8.08 33.96
N VAL A 293 15.12 8.30 32.71
CA VAL A 293 15.90 7.94 31.53
C VAL A 293 16.29 9.22 30.79
N GLU A 294 17.58 9.40 30.53
CA GLU A 294 18.13 10.52 29.77
C GLU A 294 19.09 9.96 28.71
N VAL A 295 18.94 10.42 27.47
CA VAL A 295 19.82 10.04 26.37
C VAL A 295 20.06 11.24 25.46
N ASP A 296 21.33 11.52 25.21
CA ASP A 296 21.77 12.58 24.30
C ASP A 296 22.79 12.05 23.30
N SER A 297 22.67 12.52 22.06
CA SER A 297 23.59 12.17 20.98
C SER A 297 24.07 13.41 20.21
N VAL A 298 25.28 13.31 19.68
CA VAL A 298 25.90 14.29 18.78
C VAL A 298 26.41 13.53 17.55
N CYS A 299 25.64 13.62 16.46
CA CYS A 299 25.85 12.82 15.25
C CYS A 299 26.87 13.47 14.30
N PRO A 300 27.73 12.68 13.63
CA PRO A 300 28.78 13.21 12.76
C PRO A 300 28.27 13.68 11.38
N ASN A 301 27.10 13.20 10.94
CA ASN A 301 26.54 13.50 9.62
C ASN A 301 24.98 13.42 9.63
N PRO A 302 24.32 13.91 8.56
CA PRO A 302 22.86 13.92 8.47
C PRO A 302 22.20 12.54 8.51
N ASP A 303 22.80 11.52 7.91
CA ASP A 303 22.22 10.17 7.87
C ASP A 303 22.19 9.54 9.26
N ALA A 304 23.29 9.67 10.02
CA ALA A 304 23.37 9.26 11.42
C ALA A 304 22.37 10.04 12.29
N TYR A 305 22.20 11.35 12.04
CA TYR A 305 21.18 12.15 12.71
C TYR A 305 19.77 11.60 12.44
N GLU A 306 19.44 11.29 11.19
CA GLU A 306 18.12 10.79 10.82
C GLU A 306 17.79 9.44 11.47
N VAL A 307 18.73 8.49 11.47
CA VAL A 307 18.55 7.17 12.09
C VAL A 307 18.47 7.28 13.61
N THR A 308 19.29 8.15 14.23
CA THR A 308 19.24 8.39 15.69
C THR A 308 17.91 9.04 16.09
N HIS A 309 17.44 10.02 15.32
CA HIS A 309 16.17 10.69 15.54
C HIS A 309 14.99 9.72 15.45
N ASP A 310 14.95 8.84 14.44
CA ASP A 310 13.89 7.83 14.31
C ASP A 310 13.90 6.86 15.50
N TRP A 311 15.09 6.41 15.93
CA TRP A 311 15.24 5.54 17.09
C TRP A 311 14.70 6.20 18.38
N PHE A 312 15.07 7.45 18.65
CA PHE A 312 14.55 8.19 19.81
C PHE A 312 13.07 8.53 19.71
N SER A 313 12.55 8.74 18.50
CA SER A 313 11.10 8.87 18.28
C SER A 313 10.37 7.57 18.63
N TRP A 314 10.95 6.42 18.26
CA TRP A 314 10.39 5.12 18.62
C TRP A 314 10.43 4.88 20.13
N LEU A 315 11.56 5.16 20.79
CA LEU A 315 11.68 5.09 22.26
C LEU A 315 10.63 5.97 22.96
N GLN A 316 10.43 7.22 22.50
CA GLN A 316 9.41 8.12 23.04
C GLN A 316 7.99 7.57 22.83
N GLN A 317 7.70 7.03 21.65
CA GLN A 317 6.39 6.46 21.35
C GLN A 317 6.10 5.23 22.23
N GLU A 318 7.05 4.32 22.36
CA GLU A 318 6.93 3.12 23.22
C GLU A 318 6.72 3.53 24.68
N TYR A 319 7.56 4.43 25.19
CA TYR A 319 7.43 4.97 26.54
C TYR A 319 6.06 5.60 26.79
N HIS A 320 5.58 6.42 25.86
CA HIS A 320 4.30 7.10 25.97
C HIS A 320 3.13 6.11 25.99
N ASN A 321 3.13 5.13 25.08
CA ASN A 321 2.12 4.10 24.99
C ASN A 321 2.04 3.27 26.29
N GLN A 322 3.20 2.82 26.79
CA GLN A 322 3.27 2.08 28.05
C GLN A 322 2.80 2.93 29.23
N THR A 323 3.25 4.19 29.32
CA THR A 323 2.89 5.09 30.43
C THR A 323 1.38 5.38 30.47
N GLN A 324 0.75 5.59 29.31
CA GLN A 324 -0.69 5.84 29.21
C GLN A 324 -1.55 4.65 29.63
N SER A 325 -1.04 3.43 29.45
CA SER A 325 -1.74 2.19 29.81
C SER A 325 -1.14 1.49 31.03
N TRP A 326 -0.31 2.20 31.81
CA TRP A 326 0.52 1.58 32.86
C TRP A 326 -0.32 0.89 33.95
N ASP A 327 -1.49 1.43 34.25
CA ASP A 327 -2.47 0.85 35.18
C ASP A 327 -2.95 -0.55 34.75
N LYS A 328 -2.93 -0.83 33.44
CA LYS A 328 -3.28 -2.12 32.86
C LYS A 328 -2.06 -3.00 32.61
N ILE A 329 -0.85 -2.52 32.87
CA ILE A 329 0.41 -3.24 32.62
C ILE A 329 1.01 -3.69 33.96
N VAL A 330 1.13 -2.78 34.92
CA VAL A 330 1.81 -3.06 36.19
C VAL A 330 1.03 -4.10 37.02
N PRO A 331 1.70 -5.12 37.59
CA PRO A 331 1.05 -6.14 38.42
C PRO A 331 0.46 -5.59 39.71
N ASN A 332 1.20 -4.71 40.39
CA ASN A 332 0.84 -4.16 41.68
C ASN A 332 1.44 -2.76 41.86
N LYS A 333 0.98 -2.04 42.90
CA LYS A 333 1.40 -0.65 43.16
C LYS A 333 2.84 -0.52 43.69
N GLU A 334 3.41 -1.57 44.27
CA GLU A 334 4.76 -1.56 44.86
C GLU A 334 5.85 -1.51 43.78
N LEU A 335 5.57 -2.07 42.60
CA LEU A 335 6.41 -1.95 41.40
C LEU A 335 6.41 -0.52 40.80
N GLY A 336 5.58 0.39 41.33
CA GLY A 336 5.62 1.80 41.00
C GLY A 336 5.30 2.13 39.54
N ARG A 337 5.84 3.26 39.08
CA ARG A 337 5.74 3.72 37.68
C ARG A 337 7.05 3.46 36.94
N LEU A 338 6.98 3.46 35.62
CA LEU A 338 8.17 3.59 34.77
C LEU A 338 8.96 4.86 35.12
N PRO A 339 10.29 4.83 35.01
CA PRO A 339 11.13 6.01 35.12
C PRO A 339 10.67 7.11 34.16
N THR A 340 10.85 8.38 34.52
CA THR A 340 10.48 9.50 33.66
C THR A 340 11.44 9.59 32.48
N LEU A 341 10.94 9.47 31.25
CA LEU A 341 11.75 9.71 30.06
C LEU A 341 11.89 11.22 29.84
N THR A 342 13.10 11.73 30.02
CA THR A 342 13.46 13.09 29.58
C THR A 342 13.51 13.09 28.05
N THR A 343 13.02 14.17 27.41
CA THR A 343 13.02 14.29 25.95
C THR A 343 14.43 14.03 25.39
N PRO A 344 14.63 12.95 24.62
CA PRO A 344 15.92 12.64 24.03
C PRO A 344 16.42 13.78 23.15
N ARG A 345 17.72 14.12 23.24
CA ARG A 345 18.32 15.18 22.43
C ARG A 345 19.21 14.57 21.35
N VAL A 346 19.01 15.03 20.12
CA VAL A 346 19.86 14.71 18.98
C VAL A 346 20.38 16.03 18.44
N ASP A 347 21.69 16.20 18.48
CA ASP A 347 22.42 17.31 17.85
C ASP A 347 23.32 16.74 16.73
N ILE A 348 23.88 17.63 15.88
CA ILE A 348 24.78 17.27 14.79
C ILE A 348 26.07 18.11 14.88
N GLU A 349 27.20 17.54 14.47
CA GLU A 349 28.48 18.24 14.43
C GLU A 349 28.56 19.27 13.28
N GLU A 350 29.32 20.34 13.48
CA GLU A 350 29.65 21.29 12.41
C GLU A 350 30.41 20.58 11.28
N PRO A 351 30.20 20.93 9.98
CA PRO A 351 29.54 22.14 9.46
C PRO A 351 28.02 22.01 9.23
N TYR A 352 27.39 20.91 9.65
CA TYR A 352 25.96 20.71 9.47
C TYR A 352 25.15 21.50 10.51
N LEU A 353 23.94 21.92 10.16
CA LEU A 353 23.07 22.73 11.01
C LEU A 353 21.65 22.15 11.05
N ILE A 354 21.03 22.17 12.23
CA ILE A 354 19.63 21.81 12.43
C ILE A 354 18.84 23.06 12.79
N LEU A 355 17.77 23.33 12.03
CA LEU A 355 16.93 24.51 12.21
C LEU A 355 16.08 24.45 13.49
N GLU A 356 15.54 23.27 13.81
CA GLU A 356 14.73 23.02 15.00
C GLU A 356 15.27 21.77 15.71
N LYS A 357 15.85 21.93 16.91
CA LYS A 357 16.40 20.80 17.68
C LYS A 357 15.36 19.69 17.86
N GLY A 358 15.79 18.44 17.67
CA GLY A 358 14.92 17.27 17.78
C GLY A 358 13.88 17.14 16.66
N LYS A 359 14.06 17.83 15.53
CA LYS A 359 13.22 17.65 14.33
C LYS A 359 14.09 17.43 13.09
N LYS A 360 13.56 16.60 12.20
CA LYS A 360 14.12 16.42 10.86
C LYS A 360 13.78 17.62 9.98
N PRO A 361 14.74 18.23 9.26
CA PRO A 361 14.45 19.25 8.27
C PRO A 361 13.65 18.64 7.11
N ASN A 362 12.35 18.86 7.08
CA ASN A 362 11.46 18.30 6.07
C ASN A 362 10.52 19.36 5.50
N PHE A 363 10.15 19.19 4.22
CA PHE A 363 9.08 19.99 3.62
C PHE A 363 7.76 19.71 4.34
N LYS A 364 7.21 20.74 5.01
CA LYS A 364 5.87 20.67 5.59
C LYS A 364 4.85 21.00 4.50
N ILE A 365 3.91 20.11 4.29
CA ILE A 365 2.81 20.32 3.32
C ILE A 365 1.67 21.02 4.03
N ASN A 366 1.25 22.19 3.52
CA ASN A 366 0.01 22.82 3.96
C ASN A 366 -1.18 22.05 3.35
N HIS A 367 -1.83 21.25 4.19
CA HIS A 367 -2.94 20.39 3.80
C HIS A 367 -4.09 21.17 3.13
N ASP A 368 -4.42 22.35 3.63
CA ASP A 368 -5.51 23.17 3.08
C ASP A 368 -5.14 23.76 1.72
N ALA A 369 -3.89 24.17 1.53
CA ALA A 369 -3.41 24.65 0.23
C ALA A 369 -3.44 23.53 -0.83
N VAL A 370 -2.99 22.32 -0.48
CA VAL A 370 -3.03 21.16 -1.39
C VAL A 370 -4.46 20.77 -1.74
N LEU A 371 -5.34 20.69 -0.74
CA LEU A 371 -6.77 20.46 -0.99
C LEU A 371 -7.39 21.58 -1.82
N GLY A 372 -6.96 22.83 -1.63
CA GLY A 372 -7.35 23.98 -2.45
C GLY A 372 -7.03 23.74 -3.92
N ILE A 373 -5.80 23.33 -4.24
CA ILE A 373 -5.39 23.01 -5.62
C ILE A 373 -6.22 21.86 -6.19
N LEU A 374 -6.36 20.76 -5.43
CA LEU A 374 -7.11 19.56 -5.86
C LEU A 374 -8.61 19.82 -6.10
N ARG A 375 -9.18 20.74 -5.34
CA ARG A 375 -10.61 21.12 -5.40
C ARG A 375 -10.86 22.37 -6.26
N SER A 376 -9.84 22.87 -6.94
CA SER A 376 -9.94 24.05 -7.81
C SER A 376 -9.87 23.65 -9.29
N THR A 377 -10.04 24.64 -10.15
CA THR A 377 -9.88 24.51 -11.60
C THR A 377 -8.43 24.21 -12.04
N GLY A 378 -7.48 24.07 -11.09
CA GLY A 378 -6.10 23.71 -11.38
C GLY A 378 -5.91 22.28 -11.90
N LEU A 379 -6.79 21.34 -11.53
CA LEU A 379 -6.74 19.94 -12.02
C LEU A 379 -7.89 19.59 -12.96
N TYR A 380 -9.11 20.02 -12.64
CA TYR A 380 -10.29 19.72 -13.46
C TYR A 380 -10.78 21.00 -14.12
N THR A 381 -11.03 20.95 -15.42
CA THR A 381 -11.36 22.16 -16.20
C THR A 381 -12.84 22.51 -16.14
N SER A 382 -13.72 21.55 -15.82
CA SER A 382 -15.17 21.75 -15.81
C SER A 382 -15.95 20.87 -14.80
N LYS A 383 -17.22 21.22 -14.56
CA LYS A 383 -18.19 20.38 -13.82
C LYS A 383 -18.38 19.00 -14.48
N VAL A 384 -18.31 18.96 -15.81
CA VAL A 384 -18.48 17.72 -16.59
C VAL A 384 -17.35 16.74 -16.30
N ASP A 385 -16.13 17.21 -16.08
CA ASP A 385 -15.01 16.33 -15.72
C ASP A 385 -15.20 15.68 -14.35
N SER A 386 -15.79 16.42 -13.41
CA SER A 386 -16.10 15.90 -12.08
C SER A 386 -17.18 14.81 -12.15
N ILE A 387 -18.21 15.04 -12.96
CA ILE A 387 -19.26 14.04 -13.24
C ILE A 387 -18.65 12.79 -13.87
N ARG A 388 -17.76 12.94 -14.86
CA ARG A 388 -17.06 11.84 -15.52
C ARG A 388 -16.27 10.99 -14.51
N GLU A 389 -15.55 11.60 -13.58
CA GLU A 389 -14.83 10.85 -12.53
C GLU A 389 -15.78 10.05 -11.62
N ILE A 390 -16.93 10.63 -11.27
CA ILE A 390 -17.94 9.93 -10.44
C ILE A 390 -18.51 8.73 -11.20
N LEU A 391 -18.90 8.91 -12.47
CA LEU A 391 -19.41 7.83 -13.31
C LEU A 391 -18.35 6.74 -13.50
N GLN A 392 -17.08 7.11 -13.71
CA GLN A 392 -16.01 6.12 -13.85
C GLN A 392 -15.78 5.32 -12.58
N ASN A 393 -15.88 5.94 -11.39
CA ASN A 393 -15.76 5.20 -10.14
C ASN A 393 -16.86 4.13 -10.04
N GLY A 394 -18.07 4.42 -10.54
CA GLY A 394 -19.14 3.43 -10.67
C GLY A 394 -18.77 2.30 -11.63
N VAL A 395 -18.28 2.61 -12.84
CA VAL A 395 -17.83 1.60 -13.82
C VAL A 395 -16.73 0.70 -13.25
N ASP A 396 -15.71 1.31 -12.62
CA ASP A 396 -14.58 0.59 -12.05
C ASP A 396 -15.01 -0.32 -10.88
N ALA A 397 -16.00 0.09 -10.08
CA ALA A 397 -16.57 -0.72 -9.00
C ALA A 397 -17.39 -1.89 -9.54
N THR A 398 -18.14 -1.69 -10.62
CA THR A 398 -18.88 -2.76 -11.32
C THR A 398 -17.93 -3.80 -11.93
N LEU A 399 -16.86 -3.37 -12.60
CA LEU A 399 -15.85 -4.30 -13.14
C LEU A 399 -15.19 -5.14 -12.03
N GLN A 400 -14.91 -4.53 -10.88
CA GLN A 400 -14.39 -5.25 -9.71
C GLN A 400 -15.39 -6.28 -9.18
N ARG A 401 -16.69 -5.97 -9.16
CA ARG A 401 -17.73 -6.93 -8.75
C ARG A 401 -17.78 -8.12 -9.69
N ILE A 402 -17.84 -7.87 -11.00
CA ILE A 402 -17.86 -8.93 -12.02
C ILE A 402 -16.63 -9.84 -11.86
N TRP A 403 -15.46 -9.28 -11.59
CA TRP A 403 -14.28 -10.11 -11.33
C TRP A 403 -14.39 -10.96 -10.06
N LEU A 404 -15.00 -10.44 -8.99
CA LEU A 404 -15.15 -11.19 -7.74
C LEU A 404 -16.15 -12.34 -7.86
N GLU A 405 -17.24 -12.15 -8.62
CA GLU A 405 -18.30 -13.14 -8.76
C GLU A 405 -18.06 -14.11 -9.94
N ASP A 406 -17.48 -13.62 -11.05
CA ASP A 406 -17.43 -14.30 -12.35
C ASP A 406 -16.01 -14.36 -12.97
N SER A 407 -14.94 -14.42 -12.15
CA SER A 407 -13.54 -14.38 -12.63
C SER A 407 -13.24 -15.38 -13.74
N LYS A 408 -13.80 -16.59 -13.67
CA LYS A 408 -13.59 -17.66 -14.66
C LYS A 408 -14.07 -17.26 -16.05
N ILE A 409 -15.25 -16.64 -16.14
CA ILE A 409 -15.82 -16.18 -17.41
C ILE A 409 -14.92 -15.08 -18.01
N VAL A 410 -14.37 -14.21 -17.15
CA VAL A 410 -13.45 -13.14 -17.56
C VAL A 410 -12.09 -13.68 -18.01
N ASP A 411 -11.57 -14.73 -17.36
CA ASP A 411 -10.29 -15.35 -17.71
C ASP A 411 -10.36 -16.17 -19.00
N GLU A 412 -11.49 -16.84 -19.25
CA GLU A 412 -11.75 -17.59 -20.49
C GLU A 412 -12.07 -16.67 -21.67
N ALA A 413 -12.52 -15.44 -21.41
CA ALA A 413 -12.80 -14.45 -22.44
C ALA A 413 -11.52 -13.96 -23.12
N GLU A 414 -11.56 -14.03 -24.44
CA GLU A 414 -10.48 -13.66 -25.32
C GLU A 414 -10.50 -12.16 -25.67
N SER A 415 -11.66 -11.53 -25.52
CA SER A 415 -11.91 -10.15 -25.94
C SER A 415 -12.96 -9.45 -25.05
N PRO A 416 -12.88 -8.11 -24.87
CA PRO A 416 -13.98 -7.35 -24.28
C PRO A 416 -15.28 -7.43 -25.10
N LEU A 417 -15.23 -7.90 -26.35
CA LEU A 417 -16.39 -8.03 -27.24
C LEU A 417 -17.14 -9.37 -27.08
N ASP A 418 -16.59 -10.32 -26.33
CA ASP A 418 -17.20 -11.65 -26.18
C ASP A 418 -18.62 -11.56 -25.59
N GLU A 419 -19.55 -12.36 -26.10
CA GLU A 419 -20.97 -12.27 -25.73
C GLU A 419 -21.20 -12.58 -24.24
N SER A 420 -20.38 -13.46 -23.66
CA SER A 420 -20.38 -13.75 -22.22
C SER A 420 -20.09 -12.50 -21.40
N ILE A 421 -19.10 -11.70 -21.81
CA ILE A 421 -18.72 -10.44 -21.18
C ILE A 421 -19.77 -9.36 -21.41
N GLN A 422 -20.30 -9.24 -22.62
CA GLN A 422 -21.37 -8.28 -22.92
C GLN A 422 -22.66 -8.60 -22.15
N SER A 423 -22.95 -9.89 -21.91
CA SER A 423 -24.04 -10.31 -21.03
C SER A 423 -23.83 -9.83 -19.60
N LEU A 424 -22.64 -10.05 -19.02
CA LEU A 424 -22.29 -9.56 -17.68
C LEU A 424 -22.41 -8.03 -17.58
N TYR A 425 -21.91 -7.28 -18.57
CA TYR A 425 -22.04 -5.82 -18.58
C TYR A 425 -23.48 -5.32 -18.59
N ARG A 426 -24.41 -6.06 -19.22
CA ARG A 426 -25.84 -5.70 -19.28
C ARG A 426 -26.59 -5.95 -17.98
N GLN A 427 -26.07 -6.83 -17.11
CA GLN A 427 -26.69 -7.12 -15.81
C GLN A 427 -26.54 -5.98 -14.80
N TYR A 428 -25.51 -5.14 -14.96
CA TYR A 428 -25.13 -4.14 -13.97
C TYR A 428 -25.09 -2.70 -14.55
N PRO A 429 -26.20 -2.16 -15.10
CA PRO A 429 -26.23 -0.82 -15.66
C PRO A 429 -26.08 0.26 -14.58
N ILE A 430 -25.36 1.34 -14.88
CA ILE A 430 -25.30 2.50 -13.96
C ILE A 430 -26.61 3.29 -14.07
N GLU A 431 -27.25 3.55 -12.94
CA GLU A 431 -28.46 4.35 -12.88
C GLU A 431 -28.11 5.82 -12.66
N VAL A 432 -28.50 6.69 -13.59
CA VAL A 432 -28.35 8.14 -13.49
C VAL A 432 -29.72 8.79 -13.43
N LYS A 433 -29.94 9.61 -12.40
CA LYS A 433 -31.11 10.48 -12.26
C LYS A 433 -30.63 11.92 -12.07
N PHE A 434 -31.10 12.80 -12.94
CA PHE A 434 -30.79 14.23 -12.87
C PHE A 434 -32.10 15.03 -12.93
N GLN A 435 -32.54 15.54 -11.78
CA GLN A 435 -33.88 16.08 -11.61
C GLN A 435 -33.85 17.44 -10.89
N GLN A 436 -34.76 18.33 -11.26
CA GLN A 436 -34.92 19.62 -10.60
C GLN A 436 -35.58 19.42 -9.23
N LYS A 437 -34.97 19.96 -8.18
CA LYS A 437 -35.47 19.87 -6.80
C LYS A 437 -36.26 21.12 -6.41
N LYS A 438 -35.68 22.29 -6.65
CA LYS A 438 -36.30 23.60 -6.36
C LYS A 438 -35.56 24.70 -7.14
N ASP A 439 -36.29 25.55 -7.87
CA ASP A 439 -35.76 26.70 -8.62
C ASP A 439 -34.51 26.36 -9.45
N ASP A 440 -33.33 26.81 -9.03
CA ASP A 440 -32.03 26.61 -9.70
C ASP A 440 -31.23 25.40 -9.16
N ILE A 441 -31.81 24.64 -8.23
CA ILE A 441 -31.17 23.48 -7.60
C ILE A 441 -31.62 22.19 -8.28
N TRP A 442 -30.65 21.44 -8.78
CA TRP A 442 -30.82 20.14 -9.40
C TRP A 442 -30.10 19.05 -8.60
N THR A 443 -30.76 17.92 -8.37
CA THR A 443 -30.15 16.76 -7.71
C THR A 443 -29.63 15.79 -8.77
N LEU A 444 -28.35 15.44 -8.65
CA LEU A 444 -27.72 14.35 -9.38
C LEU A 444 -27.58 13.15 -8.44
N GLU A 445 -28.22 12.04 -8.83
CA GLU A 445 -28.09 10.73 -8.20
C GLU A 445 -27.47 9.76 -9.22
N ILE A 446 -26.36 9.14 -8.83
CA ILE A 446 -25.67 8.10 -9.61
C ILE A 446 -25.61 6.86 -8.73
N THR A 447 -26.18 5.75 -9.19
CA THR A 447 -26.15 4.46 -8.49
C THR A 447 -25.43 3.43 -9.36
N ASP A 448 -24.35 2.87 -8.84
CA ASP A 448 -23.70 1.69 -9.38
C ASP A 448 -24.13 0.43 -8.63
N HIS A 449 -24.05 -0.70 -9.31
CA HIS A 449 -24.24 -2.05 -8.75
C HIS A 449 -22.89 -2.73 -8.51
N GLY A 450 -21.86 -1.98 -8.10
CA GLY A 450 -20.50 -2.48 -7.91
C GLY A 450 -20.27 -3.16 -6.56
N THR A 451 -19.02 -3.23 -6.12
CA THR A 451 -18.63 -3.91 -4.86
C THR A 451 -19.11 -3.20 -3.59
N GLY A 452 -19.52 -1.94 -3.69
CA GLY A 452 -19.69 -1.07 -2.52
C GLY A 452 -18.37 -0.72 -1.83
N ILE A 453 -18.46 -0.02 -0.70
CA ILE A 453 -17.32 0.50 0.07
C ILE A 453 -17.43 -0.01 1.51
N ASP A 454 -16.50 -0.89 1.90
CA ASP A 454 -16.31 -1.31 3.30
C ASP A 454 -15.47 -0.30 4.10
N PHE A 455 -15.31 -0.53 5.41
CA PHE A 455 -14.60 0.37 6.31
C PHE A 455 -13.10 0.51 6.00
N ASP A 456 -12.42 -0.58 5.60
CA ASP A 456 -11.00 -0.54 5.24
C ASP A 456 -10.80 0.23 3.94
N THR A 457 -11.64 -0.03 2.93
CA THR A 457 -11.64 0.72 1.68
C THR A 457 -11.93 2.20 1.92
N LEU A 458 -12.85 2.52 2.84
CA LEU A 458 -13.16 3.91 3.22
C LEU A 458 -11.95 4.63 3.83
N LYS A 459 -11.16 3.94 4.68
CA LYS A 459 -9.94 4.51 5.27
C LYS A 459 -8.96 5.01 4.20
N PHE A 460 -8.74 4.23 3.14
CA PHE A 460 -7.90 4.62 2.01
C PHE A 460 -8.53 5.68 1.10
N MET A 461 -9.86 5.74 1.02
CA MET A 461 -10.60 6.74 0.24
C MET A 461 -10.56 8.13 0.88
N LEU A 462 -10.48 8.21 2.21
CA LEU A 462 -10.34 9.46 2.95
C LEU A 462 -8.91 10.02 2.91
N GLU A 463 -7.92 9.19 2.59
CA GLU A 463 -6.56 9.63 2.34
C GLU A 463 -6.38 10.03 0.86
N VAL A 464 -6.04 11.28 0.60
CA VAL A 464 -5.82 11.77 -0.77
C VAL A 464 -4.68 10.99 -1.43
N GLY A 465 -4.95 10.35 -2.57
CA GLY A 465 -3.97 9.47 -3.23
C GLY A 465 -3.76 8.11 -2.53
N GLY A 466 -4.50 7.83 -1.45
CA GLY A 466 -4.38 6.63 -0.62
C GLY A 466 -4.83 5.34 -1.30
N SER A 467 -5.55 5.40 -2.43
CA SER A 467 -6.02 4.20 -3.15
C SER A 467 -4.88 3.26 -3.58
N ARG A 468 -3.63 3.76 -3.68
CA ARG A 468 -2.43 2.95 -3.99
C ARG A 468 -1.86 2.20 -2.78
N LYS A 469 -2.31 2.53 -1.57
CA LYS A 469 -1.86 1.89 -0.33
C LYS A 469 -2.69 0.65 0.03
N ASN A 470 -3.85 0.47 -0.60
CA ASN A 470 -4.69 -0.72 -0.43
C ASN A 470 -4.10 -1.93 -1.16
N LYS A 471 -3.22 -2.67 -0.48
CA LYS A 471 -2.53 -3.86 -1.01
C LYS A 471 -3.51 -4.94 -1.51
N ASN A 472 -4.61 -5.15 -0.79
CA ASN A 472 -5.62 -6.15 -1.16
C ASN A 472 -6.27 -5.80 -2.50
N LYS A 473 -6.73 -4.55 -2.67
CA LYS A 473 -7.29 -4.06 -3.94
C LYS A 473 -6.29 -4.18 -5.09
N ILE A 474 -5.02 -3.86 -4.85
CA ILE A 474 -3.97 -3.98 -5.87
C ILE A 474 -3.72 -5.43 -6.25
N LYS A 475 -3.72 -6.35 -5.29
CA LYS A 475 -3.56 -7.80 -5.53
C LYS A 475 -4.68 -8.31 -6.45
N THR A 476 -5.93 -7.95 -6.15
CA THR A 476 -7.10 -8.30 -6.99
C THR A 476 -6.98 -7.72 -8.40
N ILE A 477 -6.63 -6.44 -8.55
CA ILE A 477 -6.46 -5.80 -9.87
C ILE A 477 -5.29 -6.42 -10.66
N LYS A 478 -4.20 -6.82 -9.99
CA LYS A 478 -3.07 -7.49 -10.65
C LYS A 478 -3.44 -8.87 -11.18
N ALA A 479 -4.40 -9.56 -10.55
CA ALA A 479 -4.91 -10.85 -11.02
C ALA A 479 -5.80 -10.73 -12.27
N MET A 480 -6.52 -9.61 -12.44
CA MET A 480 -7.38 -9.40 -13.61
C MET A 480 -6.58 -9.35 -14.94
N PRO A 481 -7.16 -9.83 -16.06
CA PRO A 481 -6.65 -9.61 -17.41
C PRO A 481 -6.44 -8.12 -17.70
N LYS A 482 -5.37 -7.77 -18.42
CA LYS A 482 -5.00 -6.35 -18.66
C LYS A 482 -6.15 -5.53 -19.24
N TRP A 483 -6.90 -6.12 -20.16
CA TRP A 483 -8.03 -5.48 -20.82
C TRP A 483 -9.23 -5.28 -19.88
N PHE A 484 -9.38 -6.07 -18.82
CA PHE A 484 -10.51 -5.97 -17.88
C PHE A 484 -10.26 -5.05 -16.67
N ARG A 485 -9.02 -4.64 -16.44
CA ARG A 485 -8.66 -3.84 -15.25
C ARG A 485 -9.44 -2.51 -15.15
N PRO A 486 -9.78 -2.06 -13.93
CA PRO A 486 -10.36 -0.74 -13.74
C PRO A 486 -9.37 0.37 -14.13
N SER A 487 -9.90 1.54 -14.47
CA SER A 487 -9.11 2.71 -14.90
C SER A 487 -8.64 3.59 -13.73
N GLY A 488 -9.31 3.54 -12.58
CA GLY A 488 -9.07 4.38 -11.41
C GLY A 488 -7.82 3.99 -10.60
N MET A 489 -6.74 4.76 -10.78
CA MET A 489 -5.44 4.51 -10.12
C MET A 489 -4.86 5.74 -9.37
N PHE A 490 -5.50 6.91 -9.48
CA PHE A 490 -4.96 8.17 -8.95
C PHE A 490 -5.44 8.51 -7.53
N GLY A 491 -6.64 8.09 -7.13
CA GLY A 491 -7.15 8.34 -5.77
C GLY A 491 -7.50 9.80 -5.46
N ILE A 492 -7.78 10.61 -6.48
CA ILE A 492 -8.16 12.04 -6.34
C ILE A 492 -9.58 12.35 -6.84
N GLY A 493 -10.21 11.43 -7.59
CA GLY A 493 -11.50 11.65 -8.27
C GLY A 493 -12.64 12.06 -7.35
N LEU A 494 -12.69 11.58 -6.10
CA LEU A 494 -13.71 12.00 -5.14
C LEU A 494 -13.64 13.49 -4.81
N GLN A 495 -12.43 14.08 -4.76
CA GLN A 495 -12.27 15.50 -4.43
C GLN A 495 -12.85 16.40 -5.54
N SER A 496 -12.97 15.91 -6.77
CA SER A 496 -13.61 16.63 -7.87
C SER A 496 -15.09 16.92 -7.60
N ALA A 497 -15.78 16.12 -6.77
CA ALA A 497 -17.16 16.37 -6.38
C ALA A 497 -17.37 17.75 -5.73
N TYR A 498 -16.34 18.30 -5.08
CA TYR A 498 -16.39 19.65 -4.51
C TYR A 498 -16.45 20.79 -5.53
N LEU A 499 -16.22 20.50 -6.82
CA LEU A 499 -16.47 21.46 -7.92
C LEU A 499 -17.96 21.57 -8.26
N LEU A 500 -18.74 20.56 -7.91
CA LEU A 500 -20.20 20.54 -8.11
C LEU A 500 -20.93 21.16 -6.92
N ASN A 501 -20.54 20.79 -5.69
CA ASN A 501 -21.04 21.38 -4.44
C ASN A 501 -20.10 21.09 -3.26
N ASP A 502 -20.05 21.99 -2.27
CA ASP A 502 -19.33 21.79 -1.00
C ASP A 502 -19.87 20.62 -0.16
N LYS A 503 -21.09 20.13 -0.45
CA LYS A 503 -21.74 19.05 0.28
C LYS A 503 -22.28 17.98 -0.67
N PHE A 504 -21.97 16.73 -0.35
CA PHE A 504 -22.53 15.56 -1.03
C PHE A 504 -22.62 14.37 -0.07
N SER A 505 -23.33 13.32 -0.48
CA SER A 505 -23.48 12.12 0.33
C SER A 505 -23.36 10.85 -0.50
N ILE A 506 -22.88 9.80 0.16
CA ILE A 506 -22.73 8.47 -0.40
C ILE A 506 -23.50 7.51 0.49
N ILE A 507 -24.28 6.63 -0.13
CA ILE A 507 -24.91 5.48 0.53
C ILE A 507 -24.36 4.25 -0.17
N THR A 508 -23.79 3.31 0.57
CA THR A 508 -23.05 2.19 -0.02
C THR A 508 -23.29 0.92 0.78
N LYS A 509 -23.35 -0.22 0.10
CA LYS A 509 -23.49 -1.55 0.69
C LYS A 509 -22.39 -2.45 0.12
N SER A 510 -21.49 -2.89 0.99
CA SER A 510 -20.33 -3.67 0.59
C SER A 510 -20.66 -5.15 0.39
N ILE A 511 -20.16 -5.74 -0.69
CA ILE A 511 -20.25 -7.19 -0.95
C ILE A 511 -19.40 -8.03 0.01
N ILE A 512 -18.33 -7.43 0.58
CA ILE A 512 -17.35 -8.14 1.41
C ILE A 512 -17.91 -8.43 2.80
N ASN A 513 -18.53 -7.43 3.43
CA ASN A 513 -19.00 -7.52 4.82
C ASN A 513 -20.53 -7.34 4.96
N ASN A 514 -21.25 -7.12 3.86
CA ASN A 514 -22.69 -6.89 3.81
C ASN A 514 -23.19 -5.71 4.66
N GLU A 515 -22.29 -4.79 5.05
CA GLU A 515 -22.65 -3.61 5.83
C GLU A 515 -23.11 -2.46 4.93
N THR A 516 -24.10 -1.70 5.41
CA THR A 516 -24.56 -0.49 4.74
C THR A 516 -24.08 0.75 5.49
N LEU A 517 -23.41 1.65 4.78
CA LEU A 517 -22.88 2.91 5.31
C LEU A 517 -23.54 4.10 4.61
N LYS A 518 -23.81 5.15 5.39
CA LYS A 518 -24.20 6.48 4.91
C LYS A 518 -23.14 7.48 5.30
N ILE A 519 -22.49 8.06 4.31
CA ILE A 519 -21.35 8.95 4.45
C ILE A 519 -21.75 10.34 3.94
N LYS A 520 -21.50 11.37 4.74
CA LYS A 520 -21.76 12.77 4.36
C LYS A 520 -20.46 13.55 4.37
N PHE A 521 -20.21 14.25 3.28
CA PHE A 521 -19.03 15.08 3.06
C PHE A 521 -19.41 16.55 3.12
N ASN A 522 -18.58 17.35 3.82
CA ASN A 522 -18.78 18.79 3.94
C ASN A 522 -17.44 19.52 3.96
N LYS A 523 -17.15 20.24 2.87
CA LYS A 523 -15.91 21.01 2.70
C LYS A 523 -15.67 22.01 3.83
N ASN A 524 -16.70 22.76 4.21
CA ASN A 524 -16.58 23.92 5.12
C ASN A 524 -16.36 23.52 6.58
N ARG A 525 -16.68 22.28 6.95
CA ARG A 525 -16.39 21.76 8.29
C ARG A 525 -15.13 20.88 8.33
N GLY A 526 -14.53 20.58 7.18
CA GLY A 526 -13.45 19.59 7.05
C GLY A 526 -13.83 18.18 7.52
N SER A 527 -15.11 17.95 7.83
CA SER A 527 -15.58 16.76 8.55
C SER A 527 -16.30 15.80 7.60
N VAL A 528 -15.95 14.51 7.68
CA VAL A 528 -16.72 13.42 7.08
C VAL A 528 -17.51 12.74 8.20
N VAL A 529 -18.83 12.63 8.01
CA VAL A 529 -19.71 11.95 8.97
C VAL A 529 -20.10 10.59 8.41
N ILE A 530 -19.74 9.53 9.14
CA ILE A 530 -20.01 8.13 8.77
C ILE A 530 -21.10 7.60 9.70
N LYS A 531 -22.14 6.98 9.15
CA LYS A 531 -23.20 6.30 9.91
C LYS A 531 -23.42 4.91 9.35
N LYS A 532 -23.34 3.90 10.22
CA LYS A 532 -23.83 2.55 9.89
C LYS A 532 -25.35 2.56 9.88
N VAL A 533 -25.95 1.93 8.87
CA VAL A 533 -27.40 1.89 8.70
C VAL A 533 -27.85 0.44 8.65
N ASN A 534 -28.81 0.07 9.49
CA ASN A 534 -29.33 -1.30 9.57
C ASN A 534 -30.50 -1.56 8.60
N GLN A 535 -30.95 -0.53 7.87
CA GLN A 535 -32.03 -0.65 6.90
C GLN A 535 -31.46 -0.99 5.51
N ASN A 536 -32.13 -1.88 4.76
CA ASN A 536 -31.85 -2.17 3.36
C ASN A 536 -32.24 -0.96 2.47
N ILE A 537 -31.48 0.14 2.56
CA ILE A 537 -31.69 1.34 1.75
C ILE A 537 -31.31 1.05 0.28
N LEU A 538 -30.36 0.13 0.06
CA LEU A 538 -30.01 -0.42 -1.24
C LEU A 538 -30.53 -1.86 -1.32
N SER A 539 -31.19 -2.20 -2.43
CA SER A 539 -31.73 -3.54 -2.70
C SER A 539 -30.63 -4.57 -2.98
N ASP A 540 -29.52 -4.13 -3.55
CA ASP A 540 -28.33 -4.93 -3.88
C ASP A 540 -27.05 -4.24 -3.37
N TYR A 541 -25.88 -4.82 -3.64
CA TYR A 541 -24.57 -4.22 -3.41
C TYR A 541 -24.29 -3.06 -4.36
N GLY A 542 -23.38 -2.18 -3.95
CA GLY A 542 -22.94 -1.04 -4.77
C GLY A 542 -23.00 0.27 -4.02
N THR A 543 -22.97 1.36 -4.77
CA THR A 543 -22.89 2.71 -4.21
C THR A 543 -23.84 3.67 -4.91
N ARG A 544 -24.52 4.49 -4.12
CA ARG A 544 -25.34 5.61 -4.56
C ARG A 544 -24.72 6.91 -4.10
N PHE A 545 -24.30 7.70 -5.07
CA PHE A 545 -23.77 9.05 -4.91
C PHE A 545 -24.88 10.08 -5.12
N LEU A 546 -25.00 11.03 -4.19
CA LEU A 546 -26.01 12.09 -4.24
C LEU A 546 -25.37 13.46 -4.03
N ILE A 547 -25.64 14.39 -4.95
CA ILE A 547 -25.19 15.77 -4.86
C ILE A 547 -26.27 16.73 -5.38
N ASP A 548 -26.47 17.83 -4.68
CA ASP A 548 -27.30 18.94 -5.16
C ASP A 548 -26.39 19.96 -5.87
N MET A 549 -26.75 20.39 -7.07
CA MET A 549 -25.98 21.33 -7.88
C MET A 549 -26.81 22.58 -8.13
N LYS A 550 -26.16 23.76 -7.99
CA LYS A 550 -26.76 25.03 -8.40
C LYS A 550 -26.42 25.32 -9.86
N ILE A 551 -27.45 25.41 -10.70
CA ILE A 551 -27.33 25.73 -12.12
C ILE A 551 -27.49 27.24 -12.29
N LYS A 552 -26.53 27.91 -12.94
CA LYS A 552 -26.56 29.37 -13.04
C LYS A 552 -27.46 29.78 -14.20
N ASP A 553 -28.06 30.97 -14.11
CA ASP A 553 -28.84 31.56 -15.21
C ASP A 553 -28.02 31.70 -16.49
N PHE A 554 -26.74 32.02 -16.35
CA PHE A 554 -25.83 32.23 -17.46
C PHE A 554 -24.56 31.41 -17.26
N PRO A 555 -24.29 30.41 -18.13
CA PRO A 555 -23.05 29.67 -18.08
C PRO A 555 -21.87 30.57 -18.46
N GLN A 556 -20.69 30.34 -17.86
CA GLN A 556 -19.49 31.15 -18.15
C GLN A 556 -18.91 30.89 -19.55
N ARG A 557 -19.20 29.72 -20.12
CA ARG A 557 -18.79 29.31 -21.47
C ARG A 557 -19.90 28.51 -22.11
N ILE A 558 -20.11 28.75 -23.40
CA ILE A 558 -21.06 27.99 -24.24
C ILE A 558 -20.24 27.37 -25.37
N SER A 559 -20.39 26.07 -25.52
CA SER A 559 -19.90 25.29 -26.67
C SER A 559 -21.10 24.60 -27.32
N LEU A 560 -21.18 24.71 -28.65
CA LEU A 560 -22.20 24.07 -29.48
C LEU A 560 -21.50 23.02 -30.34
N PRO A 561 -21.57 21.73 -29.97
CA PRO A 561 -21.13 20.66 -30.85
C PRO A 561 -21.94 20.66 -32.15
N PHE A 562 -21.29 20.42 -33.29
CA PHE A 562 -21.97 20.26 -34.57
C PHE A 562 -23.01 19.13 -34.48
N GLY A 563 -24.26 19.40 -34.86
CA GLY A 563 -25.36 18.41 -34.91
C GLY A 563 -26.35 18.41 -33.73
N GLU A 564 -26.10 19.18 -32.66
CA GLU A 564 -26.97 19.27 -31.47
C GLU A 564 -28.23 20.13 -31.73
N ARG A 565 -29.27 19.54 -32.33
CA ARG A 565 -30.51 20.26 -32.69
C ARG A 565 -31.29 20.78 -31.47
N GLU A 566 -31.28 20.06 -30.35
CA GLU A 566 -32.06 20.45 -29.17
C GLU A 566 -31.43 21.66 -28.45
N ILE A 567 -30.10 21.63 -28.29
CA ILE A 567 -29.33 22.76 -27.74
C ILE A 567 -29.43 23.97 -28.67
N SER A 568 -29.30 23.79 -29.99
CA SER A 568 -29.39 24.91 -30.94
C SER A 568 -30.78 25.54 -30.94
N THR A 569 -31.85 24.75 -30.84
CA THR A 569 -33.23 25.26 -30.76
C THR A 569 -33.45 26.09 -29.50
N LYS A 570 -32.93 25.63 -28.35
CA LYS A 570 -33.03 26.37 -27.08
C LYS A 570 -32.19 27.64 -27.08
N LEU A 571 -31.01 27.63 -27.69
CA LEU A 571 -30.19 28.82 -27.86
C LEU A 571 -30.81 29.83 -28.83
N ASN A 572 -31.44 29.36 -29.91
CA ASN A 572 -32.18 30.24 -30.83
C ASN A 572 -33.43 30.88 -30.20
N GLY A 573 -34.01 30.22 -29.18
CA GLY A 573 -35.12 30.76 -28.40
C GLY A 573 -34.71 31.75 -27.31
N TYR A 574 -33.41 31.95 -27.09
CA TYR A 574 -32.92 32.91 -26.11
C TYR A 574 -32.93 34.34 -26.68
N ASP A 575 -33.60 35.24 -25.98
CA ASP A 575 -33.68 36.67 -26.31
C ASP A 575 -33.17 37.50 -25.14
N PHE A 576 -32.02 38.15 -25.31
CA PHE A 576 -31.37 38.96 -24.27
C PHE A 576 -32.16 40.24 -23.91
N THR A 577 -33.15 40.63 -24.73
CA THR A 577 -33.98 41.82 -24.48
C THR A 577 -35.23 41.50 -23.65
N LYS A 578 -35.61 40.22 -23.54
CA LYS A 578 -36.80 39.77 -22.83
C LYS A 578 -36.52 39.57 -21.34
N SER A 579 -37.22 40.32 -20.48
CA SER A 579 -37.11 40.16 -19.02
C SER A 579 -37.39 38.72 -18.58
N GLY A 580 -36.47 38.13 -17.80
CA GLY A 580 -36.57 36.77 -17.29
C GLY A 580 -36.00 35.68 -18.22
N SER A 581 -35.45 36.03 -19.38
CA SER A 581 -34.71 35.07 -20.22
C SER A 581 -33.42 34.61 -19.52
N ASN A 582 -33.10 33.33 -19.67
CA ASN A 582 -31.89 32.73 -19.12
C ASN A 582 -31.46 31.54 -20.00
N LEU A 583 -30.28 30.99 -19.70
CA LEU A 583 -29.66 29.87 -20.39
C LEU A 583 -29.48 28.65 -19.45
N ARG A 584 -30.33 28.50 -18.41
CA ARG A 584 -30.27 27.33 -17.52
C ARG A 584 -30.48 26.02 -18.28
N ASP A 585 -31.42 26.03 -19.23
CA ASP A 585 -31.74 24.89 -20.08
C ASP A 585 -30.51 24.40 -20.85
N TYR A 586 -29.64 25.31 -21.31
CA TYR A 586 -28.38 24.95 -21.96
C TYR A 586 -27.46 24.17 -21.01
N GLU A 587 -27.24 24.64 -19.79
CA GLU A 587 -26.35 23.98 -18.83
C GLU A 587 -26.90 22.59 -18.44
N VAL A 588 -28.23 22.47 -18.27
CA VAL A 588 -28.92 21.21 -18.01
C VAL A 588 -28.74 20.22 -19.18
N LEU A 589 -28.98 20.66 -20.42
CA LEU A 589 -28.82 19.84 -21.62
C LEU A 589 -27.36 19.43 -21.83
N SER A 590 -26.42 20.34 -21.59
CA SER A 590 -24.99 20.06 -21.67
C SER A 590 -24.56 18.96 -20.69
N ILE A 591 -25.04 19.01 -19.44
CA ILE A 591 -24.81 17.96 -18.44
C ILE A 591 -25.45 16.64 -18.89
N LYS A 592 -26.71 16.66 -19.35
CA LYS A 592 -27.38 15.44 -19.84
C LYS A 592 -26.63 14.80 -21.00
N ASN A 593 -26.20 15.61 -21.95
CA ASN A 593 -25.44 15.14 -23.10
C ASN A 593 -24.07 14.58 -22.69
N SER A 594 -23.46 15.12 -21.63
CA SER A 594 -22.22 14.55 -21.09
C SER A 594 -22.39 13.13 -20.55
N PHE A 595 -23.55 12.80 -19.95
CA PHE A 595 -23.84 11.43 -19.55
C PHE A 595 -23.93 10.50 -20.76
N ILE A 596 -24.69 10.93 -21.79
CA ILE A 596 -24.84 10.17 -23.04
C ILE A 596 -23.47 9.91 -23.67
N ASN A 597 -22.68 10.96 -23.86
CA ASN A 597 -21.33 10.88 -24.44
C ASN A 597 -20.40 9.96 -23.63
N PHE A 598 -20.50 9.95 -22.30
CA PHE A 598 -19.73 9.03 -21.46
C PHE A 598 -20.12 7.57 -21.71
N PHE A 599 -21.42 7.26 -21.76
CA PHE A 599 -21.91 5.88 -21.90
C PHE A 599 -21.84 5.33 -23.32
N MET A 600 -21.63 6.17 -24.34
CA MET A 600 -21.50 5.74 -25.74
C MET A 600 -20.39 4.71 -25.95
N GLU A 601 -19.21 4.95 -25.40
CA GLU A 601 -18.04 4.07 -25.54
C GLU A 601 -17.66 3.36 -24.22
N SER A 602 -18.40 3.60 -23.14
CA SER A 602 -18.16 2.93 -21.85
C SER A 602 -18.46 1.42 -21.94
N PRO A 603 -17.68 0.55 -21.26
CA PRO A 603 -17.98 -0.87 -21.20
C PRO A 603 -19.34 -1.14 -20.53
N ILE A 604 -19.59 -0.48 -19.40
CA ILE A 604 -20.83 -0.59 -18.62
C ILE A 604 -21.81 0.49 -19.09
N GLY A 605 -23.03 0.05 -19.43
CA GLY A 605 -24.10 0.93 -19.90
C GLY A 605 -24.81 1.69 -18.78
N SER A 606 -25.89 2.39 -19.14
CA SER A 606 -26.77 3.08 -18.19
C SER A 606 -28.24 2.92 -18.53
N ASN A 607 -29.10 3.29 -17.58
CA ASN A 607 -30.54 3.41 -17.81
C ASN A 607 -30.94 4.48 -18.84
N LEU A 608 -30.02 5.38 -19.24
CA LEU A 608 -30.28 6.44 -20.23
C LEU A 608 -30.06 5.98 -21.68
N LEU A 609 -29.30 4.91 -21.89
CA LEU A 609 -28.92 4.38 -23.21
C LEU A 609 -29.00 2.86 -23.18
N SER A 610 -30.01 2.29 -23.84
CA SER A 610 -30.01 0.85 -24.12
C SER A 610 -28.96 0.57 -25.21
N LYS A 611 -27.85 -0.10 -24.87
CA LYS A 611 -26.86 -0.55 -25.86
C LYS A 611 -27.53 -1.48 -26.87
N LYS A 612 -27.79 -1.01 -28.09
CA LYS A 612 -27.97 -1.84 -29.27
C LYS A 612 -26.62 -1.87 -29.99
N ASN A 613 -25.75 -2.81 -29.61
CA ASN A 613 -24.47 -2.96 -30.29
C ASN A 613 -24.73 -3.62 -31.66
N ASN A 614 -24.43 -2.91 -32.75
CA ASN A 614 -24.00 -3.61 -33.97
C ASN A 614 -22.57 -4.08 -33.70
N GLN A 615 -22.40 -5.32 -33.22
CA GLN A 615 -21.07 -5.92 -32.96
C GLN A 615 -20.19 -5.95 -34.22
N GLU A 616 -20.80 -5.97 -35.41
CA GLU A 616 -20.10 -6.01 -36.71
C GLU A 616 -19.13 -4.83 -36.95
N SER A 617 -19.24 -3.72 -36.20
CA SER A 617 -18.38 -2.54 -36.39
C SER A 617 -17.17 -2.43 -35.45
N TYR A 618 -16.88 -3.47 -34.64
CA TYR A 618 -15.82 -3.45 -33.63
C TYR A 618 -14.77 -4.54 -33.89
N TYR A 619 -13.49 -4.21 -33.70
CA TYR A 619 -12.38 -5.15 -33.78
C TYR A 619 -11.42 -4.95 -32.61
N TYR A 620 -11.10 -6.04 -31.90
CA TYR A 620 -10.15 -6.01 -30.79
C TYR A 620 -8.84 -6.72 -31.18
N ASP A 621 -7.75 -5.97 -31.19
CA ASP A 621 -6.41 -6.51 -31.42
C ASP A 621 -5.79 -6.96 -30.09
N LYS A 622 -5.69 -8.28 -29.88
CA LYS A 622 -5.14 -8.87 -28.65
C LYS A 622 -3.68 -8.54 -28.42
N GLU A 623 -2.89 -8.39 -29.49
CA GLU A 623 -1.45 -8.11 -29.41
C GLU A 623 -1.18 -6.76 -28.75
N THR A 624 -1.87 -5.72 -29.22
CA THR A 624 -1.67 -4.35 -28.73
C THR A 624 -2.60 -4.01 -27.55
N GLY A 625 -3.74 -4.70 -27.43
CA GLY A 625 -4.82 -4.42 -26.49
C GLY A 625 -5.61 -3.18 -26.88
N ILE A 626 -5.86 -3.00 -28.17
CA ILE A 626 -6.60 -1.85 -28.74
C ILE A 626 -7.92 -2.35 -29.32
N LEU A 627 -9.00 -1.64 -28.99
CA LEU A 627 -10.30 -1.79 -29.60
C LEU A 627 -10.47 -0.70 -30.68
N ILE A 628 -10.73 -1.12 -31.90
CA ILE A 628 -10.98 -0.26 -33.05
C ILE A 628 -12.47 -0.32 -33.39
N SER A 629 -13.09 0.83 -33.63
CA SER A 629 -14.46 0.90 -34.14
C SER A 629 -14.64 2.00 -35.18
N LYS A 630 -15.71 1.89 -35.98
CA LYS A 630 -16.06 2.87 -37.03
C LYS A 630 -14.88 3.16 -37.97
N ILE A 631 -14.07 2.15 -38.28
CA ILE A 631 -12.94 2.29 -39.18
C ILE A 631 -13.43 2.46 -40.61
N ARG A 632 -12.83 3.43 -41.32
CA ARG A 632 -13.11 3.78 -42.71
C ARG A 632 -11.80 4.07 -43.42
N PHE A 633 -11.70 3.65 -44.67
CA PHE A 633 -10.59 3.99 -45.55
C PHE A 633 -11.04 4.88 -46.70
N GLY A 634 -10.28 5.92 -47.00
CA GLY A 634 -10.66 6.92 -47.99
C GLY A 634 -9.70 8.09 -48.07
N ASP A 635 -9.91 8.96 -49.04
CA ASP A 635 -9.20 10.23 -49.15
C ASP A 635 -9.83 11.28 -48.23
N PHE A 636 -9.36 11.32 -46.99
CA PHE A 636 -9.84 12.26 -45.98
C PHE A 636 -8.95 13.51 -45.98
N ASN A 637 -9.53 14.68 -46.27
CA ASN A 637 -8.84 15.99 -46.14
C ASN A 637 -8.19 16.18 -44.76
N TYR A 638 -8.78 15.60 -43.71
CA TYR A 638 -8.20 15.46 -42.38
C TYR A 638 -8.61 14.11 -41.79
N GLY A 639 -7.67 13.32 -41.30
CA GLY A 639 -7.96 12.03 -40.63
C GLY A 639 -8.64 12.29 -39.29
N ASN A 640 -9.86 11.76 -39.13
CA ASN A 640 -10.68 11.98 -37.94
C ASN A 640 -10.51 10.81 -36.96
N PHE A 641 -9.49 10.90 -36.11
CA PHE A 641 -9.26 9.90 -35.05
C PHE A 641 -9.82 10.37 -33.72
N ASN A 642 -10.72 9.58 -33.14
CA ASN A 642 -11.17 9.78 -31.76
C ASN A 642 -10.48 8.77 -30.86
N THR A 643 -9.82 9.26 -29.81
CA THR A 643 -9.00 8.43 -28.92
C THR A 643 -9.63 8.30 -27.54
N PHE A 644 -9.79 7.07 -27.09
CA PHE A 644 -10.41 6.69 -25.84
C PHE A 644 -9.49 5.80 -25.01
N PHE A 645 -9.65 5.84 -23.69
CA PHE A 645 -9.02 4.92 -22.75
C PHE A 645 -10.12 4.25 -21.93
N ARG A 646 -10.46 3.00 -22.28
CA ARG A 646 -11.55 2.22 -21.69
C ARG A 646 -12.87 2.98 -21.72
N GLY A 647 -13.21 3.52 -22.89
CA GLY A 647 -14.41 4.32 -23.12
C GLY A 647 -14.30 5.80 -22.73
N GLN A 648 -13.18 6.26 -22.16
CA GLN A 648 -12.99 7.67 -21.82
C GLN A 648 -12.20 8.44 -22.88
N ALA A 649 -12.80 9.48 -23.46
CA ALA A 649 -12.11 10.33 -24.42
C ALA A 649 -10.91 11.05 -23.80
N PHE A 650 -9.78 11.06 -24.51
CA PHE A 650 -8.60 11.86 -24.18
C PHE A 650 -8.02 12.53 -25.43
N LYS A 651 -7.18 13.56 -25.24
CA LYS A 651 -6.61 14.40 -26.30
C LYS A 651 -5.09 14.28 -26.39
N ASP A 652 -4.52 15.02 -27.36
CA ASP A 652 -3.09 15.20 -27.61
C ASP A 652 -2.36 13.98 -28.20
N LEU A 653 -3.09 13.03 -28.79
CA LEU A 653 -2.55 11.95 -29.61
C LEU A 653 -2.86 12.20 -31.09
N ASN A 654 -1.98 12.91 -31.79
CA ASN A 654 -2.11 13.09 -33.23
C ASN A 654 -1.66 11.81 -33.96
N LEU A 655 -2.57 11.21 -34.73
CA LEU A 655 -2.40 9.99 -35.53
C LEU A 655 -2.42 10.26 -37.04
N TYR A 656 -2.74 11.48 -37.49
CA TYR A 656 -2.95 11.80 -38.90
C TYR A 656 -1.69 11.52 -39.75
N ASN A 657 -0.53 11.99 -39.29
CA ASN A 657 0.74 11.77 -39.99
C ASN A 657 1.21 10.30 -39.93
N ASP A 658 0.60 9.50 -39.06
CA ASP A 658 0.98 8.12 -38.80
C ASP A 658 0.09 7.11 -39.56
N LEU A 659 -1.12 7.52 -39.95
CA LEU A 659 -2.16 6.68 -40.56
C LEU A 659 -2.88 7.43 -41.68
N SER A 660 -2.20 7.60 -42.82
CA SER A 660 -2.82 8.15 -44.03
C SER A 660 -3.98 7.27 -44.51
N PHE A 661 -4.98 7.90 -45.13
CA PHE A 661 -6.16 7.24 -45.71
C PHE A 661 -7.05 6.45 -44.74
N CYS A 662 -6.90 6.67 -43.43
CA CYS A 662 -7.66 5.96 -42.40
C CYS A 662 -8.34 6.95 -41.46
N SER A 663 -9.56 6.60 -41.04
CA SER A 663 -10.31 7.28 -39.99
C SER A 663 -10.91 6.21 -39.09
N SER A 664 -10.78 6.35 -37.76
CA SER A 664 -11.33 5.38 -36.82
C SER A 664 -11.46 5.91 -35.40
N VAL A 665 -12.22 5.19 -34.59
CA VAL A 665 -12.22 5.33 -33.13
C VAL A 665 -11.25 4.31 -32.54
N ILE A 666 -10.32 4.79 -31.73
CA ILE A 666 -9.26 3.98 -31.10
C ILE A 666 -9.46 4.01 -29.59
N ASP A 667 -9.67 2.84 -28.97
CA ASP A 667 -9.82 2.71 -27.53
C ASP A 667 -8.75 1.78 -26.92
N PHE A 668 -8.01 2.28 -25.93
CA PHE A 668 -6.88 1.59 -25.30
C PHE A 668 -7.32 0.79 -24.06
N TYR A 669 -7.17 -0.54 -24.13
CA TYR A 669 -7.46 -1.48 -23.03
C TYR A 669 -6.20 -2.13 -22.43
N GLY A 670 -5.10 -2.20 -23.19
CA GLY A 670 -3.87 -2.86 -22.75
C GLY A 670 -2.97 -2.06 -21.79
N GLU A 671 -3.30 -0.80 -21.55
CA GLU A 671 -2.43 0.16 -20.87
C GLU A 671 -2.82 0.42 -19.40
N ARG A 672 -1.86 0.96 -18.64
CA ARG A 672 -2.06 1.42 -17.26
C ARG A 672 -2.29 2.92 -17.22
N ALA A 673 -3.39 3.36 -16.61
CA ALA A 673 -3.79 4.77 -16.60
C ALA A 673 -2.71 5.71 -16.03
N ASP A 674 -2.03 5.31 -14.94
CA ASP A 674 -1.01 6.12 -14.26
C ASP A 674 0.28 6.32 -15.08
N LYS A 675 0.50 5.51 -16.12
CA LYS A 675 1.65 5.60 -17.03
C LYS A 675 1.26 6.08 -18.42
N PHE A 676 -0.01 6.34 -18.65
CA PHE A 676 -0.56 6.65 -19.97
C PHE A 676 -1.25 8.01 -19.99
N LEU A 677 -2.03 8.32 -18.96
CA LEU A 677 -2.82 9.54 -18.87
C LEU A 677 -2.29 10.50 -17.80
N THR A 678 -2.57 11.79 -18.02
CA THR A 678 -2.49 12.84 -17.01
C THR A 678 -3.45 12.58 -15.84
N TYR A 679 -3.20 13.19 -14.68
CA TYR A 679 -3.99 12.97 -13.45
C TYR A 679 -5.49 13.25 -13.62
N ASN A 680 -5.86 14.21 -14.46
CA ASN A 680 -7.24 14.57 -14.77
C ASN A 680 -7.82 13.76 -15.95
N ARG A 681 -7.04 12.82 -16.50
CA ARG A 681 -7.42 11.92 -17.60
C ARG A 681 -7.87 12.62 -18.89
N GLU A 682 -7.54 13.89 -19.08
CA GLU A 682 -7.91 14.63 -20.30
C GLU A 682 -6.92 14.40 -21.43
N LYS A 683 -5.65 14.11 -21.09
CA LYS A 683 -4.54 14.07 -22.05
C LYS A 683 -3.63 12.87 -21.81
N ILE A 684 -3.03 12.37 -22.89
CA ILE A 684 -1.95 11.39 -22.85
C ILE A 684 -0.63 12.03 -22.37
N LEU A 685 0.16 11.28 -21.59
CA LEU A 685 1.51 11.70 -21.16
C LEU A 685 2.47 11.77 -22.35
N ASN A 686 3.34 12.78 -22.37
CA ASN A 686 4.31 12.98 -23.46
C ASN A 686 5.21 11.76 -23.69
N GLU A 687 5.65 11.11 -22.62
CA GLU A 687 6.47 9.89 -22.65
C GLU A 687 5.72 8.65 -23.21
N ALA A 688 4.38 8.63 -23.15
CA ALA A 688 3.56 7.53 -23.63
C ALA A 688 3.20 7.65 -25.12
N LYS A 689 3.21 8.87 -25.68
CA LYS A 689 2.75 9.17 -27.06
C LYS A 689 3.43 8.30 -28.12
N GLY A 690 4.75 8.17 -28.08
CA GLY A 690 5.51 7.41 -29.08
C GLY A 690 5.12 5.92 -29.10
N LYS A 691 4.99 5.32 -27.92
CA LYS A 691 4.57 3.91 -27.78
C LYS A 691 3.11 3.72 -28.20
N ALA A 692 2.23 4.65 -27.82
CA ALA A 692 0.81 4.61 -28.20
C ALA A 692 0.64 4.63 -29.72
N ARG A 693 1.31 5.57 -30.43
CA ARG A 693 1.29 5.63 -31.90
C ARG A 693 1.72 4.32 -32.54
N ASN A 694 2.82 3.74 -32.06
CA ASN A 694 3.33 2.49 -32.62
C ASN A 694 2.34 1.33 -32.43
N LYS A 695 1.69 1.25 -31.27
CA LYS A 695 0.64 0.25 -31.03
C LYS A 695 -0.56 0.44 -31.96
N VAL A 696 -1.01 1.67 -32.17
CA VAL A 696 -2.13 1.94 -33.09
C VAL A 696 -1.77 1.51 -34.52
N LYS A 697 -0.55 1.79 -34.98
CA LYS A 697 -0.05 1.32 -36.29
C LYS A 697 -0.14 -0.20 -36.43
N ILE A 698 0.32 -0.93 -35.41
CA ILE A 698 0.26 -2.40 -35.37
C ILE A 698 -1.20 -2.88 -35.39
N ALA A 699 -2.08 -2.27 -34.60
CA ALA A 699 -3.48 -2.66 -34.52
C ALA A 699 -4.24 -2.44 -35.85
N VAL A 700 -4.05 -1.29 -36.50
CA VAL A 700 -4.67 -1.00 -37.81
C VAL A 700 -4.11 -1.92 -38.90
N ARG A 701 -2.80 -2.21 -38.87
CA ARG A 701 -2.19 -3.19 -39.77
C ARG A 701 -2.82 -4.57 -39.59
N ASN A 702 -2.93 -5.04 -38.35
CA ASN A 702 -3.53 -6.33 -38.02
C ASN A 702 -5.01 -6.38 -38.43
N TYR A 703 -5.76 -5.27 -38.29
CA TYR A 703 -7.12 -5.14 -38.79
C TYR A 703 -7.19 -5.37 -40.31
N ILE A 704 -6.43 -4.59 -41.10
CA ILE A 704 -6.47 -4.68 -42.57
C ILE A 704 -6.11 -6.10 -43.02
N GLN A 705 -5.09 -6.72 -42.41
CA GLN A 705 -4.66 -8.07 -42.77
C GLN A 705 -5.72 -9.13 -42.44
N THR A 706 -6.42 -9.00 -41.31
CA THR A 706 -7.39 -10.01 -40.84
C THR A 706 -8.76 -9.85 -41.48
N LYS A 707 -9.14 -8.60 -41.80
CA LYS A 707 -10.49 -8.21 -42.20
C LYS A 707 -10.56 -7.67 -43.63
N TYR A 708 -9.53 -7.85 -44.45
CA TYR A 708 -9.45 -7.30 -45.80
C TYR A 708 -10.69 -7.58 -46.66
N GLU A 709 -11.16 -8.83 -46.66
CA GLU A 709 -12.32 -9.26 -47.45
C GLU A 709 -13.64 -8.64 -46.98
N GLU A 710 -13.69 -8.16 -45.73
CA GLU A 710 -14.86 -7.48 -45.15
C GLU A 710 -14.83 -5.96 -45.41
N ILE A 711 -13.73 -5.42 -45.95
CA ILE A 711 -13.62 -4.01 -46.34
C ILE A 711 -14.41 -3.81 -47.63
N LEU A 712 -15.18 -2.71 -47.70
CA LEU A 712 -15.94 -2.34 -48.89
C LEU A 712 -15.02 -2.17 -50.11
N ASP A 713 -15.46 -2.62 -51.28
CA ASP A 713 -14.61 -2.64 -52.49
C ASP A 713 -14.10 -1.25 -52.91
N ASP A 714 -14.85 -0.19 -52.63
CA ASP A 714 -14.44 1.20 -52.86
C ASP A 714 -13.44 1.72 -51.82
N GLU A 715 -13.40 1.13 -50.62
CA GLU A 715 -12.44 1.44 -49.55
C GLU A 715 -11.12 0.64 -49.68
N LYS A 716 -11.14 -0.52 -50.35
CA LYS A 716 -9.97 -1.43 -50.49
C LYS A 716 -8.70 -0.75 -51.02
N PRO A 717 -8.71 0.06 -52.10
CA PRO A 717 -7.50 0.73 -52.58
C PRO A 717 -6.85 1.62 -51.52
N TYR A 718 -7.67 2.34 -50.75
CA TYR A 718 -7.21 3.21 -49.65
C TYR A 718 -6.72 2.39 -48.46
N ALA A 719 -7.35 1.26 -48.15
CA ALA A 719 -6.89 0.35 -47.11
C ALA A 719 -5.50 -0.22 -47.44
N VAL A 720 -5.25 -0.62 -48.69
CA VAL A 720 -3.94 -1.08 -49.14
C VAL A 720 -2.92 0.07 -49.11
N ALA A 721 -3.28 1.28 -49.53
CA ALA A 721 -2.41 2.45 -49.43
C ALA A 721 -2.06 2.82 -47.98
N CYS A 722 -3.01 2.65 -47.05
CA CYS A 722 -2.74 2.78 -45.62
C CYS A 722 -1.76 1.68 -45.15
N PHE A 723 -1.99 0.44 -45.56
CA PHE A 723 -1.17 -0.72 -45.21
C PHE A 723 0.27 -0.61 -45.70
N THR A 724 0.50 -0.13 -46.92
CA THR A 724 1.85 0.09 -47.48
C THR A 724 2.63 1.15 -46.70
N GLY A 725 1.96 2.17 -46.15
CA GLY A 725 2.58 3.14 -45.26
C GLY A 725 2.98 2.57 -43.89
N LEU A 726 2.41 1.43 -43.50
CA LEU A 726 2.63 0.76 -42.22
C LEU A 726 3.56 -0.46 -42.31
N TYR A 727 3.88 -0.93 -43.52
CA TYR A 727 4.57 -2.20 -43.74
C TYR A 727 5.43 -2.21 -45.01
N ASN A 728 6.47 -3.05 -45.07
CA ASN A 728 7.31 -3.15 -46.27
C ASN A 728 6.53 -3.73 -47.46
N PHE A 729 6.73 -3.14 -48.64
CA PHE A 729 6.05 -3.49 -49.90
C PHE A 729 6.13 -4.98 -50.26
N GLU A 730 7.25 -5.64 -49.93
CA GLU A 730 7.53 -7.06 -50.24
C GLU A 730 6.61 -8.07 -49.53
N LYS A 731 5.81 -7.65 -48.54
CA LYS A 731 4.95 -8.54 -47.75
C LYS A 731 3.45 -8.38 -48.05
N ILE A 732 3.12 -7.65 -49.11
CA ILE A 732 1.75 -7.42 -49.55
C ILE A 732 1.38 -8.53 -50.54
N SER A 733 0.18 -9.10 -50.43
CA SER A 733 -0.29 -10.13 -51.37
C SER A 733 -0.57 -9.53 -52.76
N ASP A 734 -0.41 -10.32 -53.82
CA ASP A 734 -0.68 -9.88 -55.20
C ASP A 734 -2.12 -9.38 -55.40
N ILE A 735 -3.07 -9.95 -54.65
CA ILE A 735 -4.49 -9.54 -54.64
C ILE A 735 -4.62 -8.10 -54.12
N MET A 736 -4.03 -7.79 -52.96
CA MET A 736 -4.05 -6.43 -52.39
C MET A 736 -3.32 -5.42 -53.31
N LEU A 737 -2.20 -5.82 -53.92
CA LEU A 737 -1.46 -4.98 -54.86
C LEU A 737 -2.28 -4.58 -56.08
N SER A 738 -3.14 -5.49 -56.59
CA SER A 738 -3.99 -5.19 -57.74
C SER A 738 -4.99 -4.06 -57.48
N ASP A 739 -5.47 -3.93 -56.25
CA ASP A 739 -6.43 -2.90 -55.83
C ASP A 739 -5.77 -1.51 -55.72
N LEU A 740 -4.45 -1.45 -55.51
CA LEU A 740 -3.71 -0.17 -55.48
C LEU A 740 -3.78 0.55 -56.83
N ASN A 741 -3.89 -0.18 -57.94
CA ASN A 741 -4.04 0.40 -59.29
C ASN A 741 -5.37 1.15 -59.47
N ASN A 742 -6.35 0.89 -58.59
CA ASN A 742 -7.66 1.53 -58.60
C ASN A 742 -7.74 2.75 -57.65
N LEU A 743 -6.64 3.13 -56.99
CA LEU A 743 -6.59 4.26 -56.07
C LEU A 743 -6.83 5.58 -56.82
N LYS A 744 -7.93 6.26 -56.49
CA LYS A 744 -8.25 7.60 -57.01
C LYS A 744 -7.94 8.63 -55.93
N ILE A 745 -6.86 9.39 -56.11
CA ILE A 745 -6.55 10.52 -55.23
C ILE A 745 -7.32 11.73 -55.76
N LEU A 746 -8.05 12.44 -54.90
CA LEU A 746 -8.64 13.72 -55.30
C LEU A 746 -7.49 14.66 -55.68
N SER A 747 -7.45 15.07 -56.94
CA SER A 747 -6.45 16.02 -57.43
C SER A 747 -6.51 17.28 -56.56
N ILE A 748 -5.41 17.57 -55.87
CA ILE A 748 -5.21 18.84 -55.18
C ILE A 748 -5.22 19.93 -56.26
N ASN A 749 -6.23 20.79 -56.21
CA ASN A 749 -6.16 22.16 -56.74
C ASN A 749 -5.82 23.10 -55.59
#